data_AF-A0A7L3U1X5-F1
#
_entry.id   AF-A0A7L3U1X5-F1
#
_cell.length_a   1.000
_cell.length_b   1.000
_cell.length_c   1.000
_cell.angle_alpha   90.00
_cell.angle_beta   90.00
_cell.angle_gamma   90.00
#
_symmetry.space_group_name_H-M   'P 1'
#
loop_
_entity.id
_entity.type
_entity.pdbx_description
1 polymer ?
#
loop_
_entity_poly.entity_id
_entity_poly.type
_entity_poly.pdbx_seq_one_letter_code
_entity_poly.pdbx_strand_id
1 'polypeptide(L)'
;QEKSSCLSAALFGEDCEISRDQLYELLKFAALGKCHNAAQPSWCRIYRQSHLAGVVVIVLPEMSQLHFYKFYLQFKHLRKVFRHRFTLTPSANFLASLYGEGANPKPQNTAQGILLGLTSTTSKSSDLQHDPIFQKYGGKKRGLTSYILTLKEMNRYDYPIKGPARWKGYVCTGCDKQRTDSSPLFGLDCEMCLTAKGNEVAYVSLVDAQGQCLLNELVKPQGEVVNYRTSFSGITEEMLLPVKTSLSDIQTKLKKILPRDAVLVGHSLNNDLQALEMIHPSVIDTSLLFARRGCRRFKLKFLAKAVLGKEIQCEEMVGHDPAEDARTALELAQFFIEQGPAKVAELNLEMLLRAEDRAEAAKKKEALQPQGRRVQQQLNEPPQLPKPCFLECLQVTGQKPLLLGRQELDSSGLCQSNLSTSNKQILQKALEDVPLSTFSIIQFSLGPENISSRLLAELCEKVGSKLTDMLTIYVGPFEESFCLKSVKKKFGKCGPIQSLTVVTETHQPYVCIKYEVLEAAQLAVENLNGAEVAGSCIKVQRPVTAAMLDCDVLIKELELDVENEGVIYVAGLKQSVTEKDLQEEFSELEDLEMLFLPKDLQSGKHRNCCFLKFQKSQSAVDALEVLNGWTMKGSKLRSRNALASGHLWRWIWQMNHSNGKQRGNIKKMQQLPDCEQDLKKKVQKLDNHIQKLYRSLQNNTLCVVLFPGVN
;
A
#
# COMPACT_ATOMS: atom_id res chain seq x y z
N GLN A 1 24.03 18.57 -36.52
CA GLN A 1 23.82 18.45 -35.06
C GLN A 1 23.74 16.97 -34.72
N GLU A 2 24.76 16.44 -34.03
CA GLU A 2 24.72 15.07 -33.54
C GLU A 2 23.58 14.91 -32.53
N LYS A 3 22.88 13.80 -32.68
CA LYS A 3 21.55 13.59 -32.16
C LYS A 3 21.73 12.92 -30.79
N SER A 4 21.46 13.62 -29.68
CA SER A 4 21.76 13.22 -28.30
C SER A 4 21.03 11.95 -27.82
N SER A 5 21.53 11.33 -26.76
CA SER A 5 20.84 10.24 -26.04
C SER A 5 19.60 10.78 -25.33
N CYS A 6 18.51 10.04 -25.35
CA CYS A 6 17.26 10.46 -24.71
C CYS A 6 16.57 9.26 -24.05
N LEU A 7 16.08 9.46 -22.81
CA LEU A 7 15.21 8.52 -22.13
C LEU A 7 13.76 8.85 -22.47
N SER A 8 13.00 7.85 -22.90
CA SER A 8 11.56 7.94 -23.11
C SER A 8 10.86 6.86 -22.29
N ALA A 9 9.92 7.26 -21.44
CA ALA A 9 9.02 6.34 -20.77
C ALA A 9 7.88 5.95 -21.73
N ALA A 10 8.17 5.09 -22.70
CA ALA A 10 7.29 4.85 -23.84
C ALA A 10 6.00 4.07 -23.52
N LEU A 11 5.85 3.47 -22.33
CA LEU A 11 4.74 2.56 -22.00
C LEU A 11 4.02 2.85 -20.68
N PHE A 12 4.53 3.80 -19.89
CA PHE A 12 3.97 4.14 -18.58
C PHE A 12 3.94 5.66 -18.46
N GLY A 13 2.76 6.20 -18.13
CA GLY A 13 2.64 7.60 -17.71
C GLY A 13 3.57 7.90 -16.54
N GLU A 14 3.87 9.18 -16.32
CA GLU A 14 4.64 9.62 -15.16
C GLU A 14 4.07 9.00 -13.85
N ASP A 15 4.94 8.66 -12.89
CA ASP A 15 4.57 8.17 -11.54
C ASP A 15 4.06 6.73 -11.43
N CYS A 16 4.58 5.84 -12.28
CA CYS A 16 4.36 4.42 -12.16
C CYS A 16 5.26 3.77 -11.10
N GLU A 17 4.76 2.69 -10.51
CA GLU A 17 5.56 1.84 -9.63
C GLU A 17 6.45 0.94 -10.49
N ILE A 18 7.76 0.99 -10.25
CA ILE A 18 8.74 0.13 -10.92
C ILE A 18 9.35 -0.84 -9.92
N SER A 19 9.58 -2.08 -10.35
CA SER A 19 10.24 -3.08 -9.53
C SER A 19 11.76 -2.82 -9.45
N ARG A 20 12.41 -3.43 -8.46
CA ARG A 20 13.88 -3.46 -8.37
C ARG A 20 14.50 -4.02 -9.65
N ASP A 21 13.92 -5.08 -10.20
CA ASP A 21 14.46 -5.75 -11.37
C ASP A 21 14.31 -4.86 -12.62
N GLN A 22 13.24 -4.06 -12.70
CA GLN A 22 13.06 -3.05 -13.75
C GLN A 22 14.10 -1.92 -13.65
N LEU A 23 14.38 -1.41 -12.45
CA LEU A 23 15.47 -0.44 -12.24
C LEU A 23 16.84 -1.06 -12.57
N TYR A 24 17.06 -2.33 -12.20
CA TYR A 24 18.27 -3.07 -12.52
C TYR A 24 18.44 -3.24 -14.04
N GLU A 25 17.39 -3.62 -14.77
CA GLU A 25 17.40 -3.69 -16.24
C GLU A 25 17.79 -2.35 -16.87
N LEU A 26 17.23 -1.25 -16.36
CA LEU A 26 17.58 0.11 -16.84
C LEU A 26 19.06 0.41 -16.62
N LEU A 27 19.57 0.24 -15.40
CA LEU A 27 20.97 0.53 -15.07
C LEU A 27 21.92 -0.38 -15.85
N LYS A 28 21.58 -1.67 -16.01
CA LYS A 28 22.34 -2.64 -16.79
C LYS A 28 22.38 -2.27 -18.27
N PHE A 29 21.23 -1.97 -18.87
CA PHE A 29 21.16 -1.56 -20.28
C PHE A 29 21.89 -0.23 -20.51
N ALA A 30 21.78 0.72 -19.59
CA ALA A 30 22.45 2.01 -19.68
C ALA A 30 23.98 1.87 -19.60
N ALA A 31 24.50 1.04 -18.70
CA ALA A 31 25.93 0.86 -18.47
C ALA A 31 26.63 -0.03 -19.51
N LEU A 32 25.96 -1.12 -19.94
CA LEU A 32 26.58 -2.17 -20.77
C LEU A 32 26.14 -2.13 -22.24
N GLY A 33 24.98 -1.56 -22.53
CA GLY A 33 24.47 -1.43 -23.89
C GLY A 33 24.26 -2.72 -24.66
N LYS A 34 24.13 -2.59 -25.98
CA LYS A 34 23.91 -3.72 -26.90
C LYS A 34 25.11 -4.65 -27.06
N CYS A 35 26.31 -4.22 -26.65
CA CYS A 35 27.56 -4.98 -26.79
C CYS A 35 27.59 -6.28 -25.97
N HIS A 36 26.69 -6.42 -24.98
CA HIS A 36 26.69 -7.56 -24.05
C HIS A 36 25.31 -8.23 -23.89
N ASN A 37 24.48 -8.24 -24.95
CA ASN A 37 23.13 -8.82 -24.93
C ASN A 37 22.21 -8.27 -23.79
N ALA A 38 22.49 -7.08 -23.27
CA ALA A 38 21.57 -6.43 -22.34
C ALA A 38 20.31 -6.02 -23.11
N ALA A 39 19.17 -6.61 -22.73
CA ALA A 39 17.88 -6.28 -23.33
C ALA A 39 17.49 -4.84 -22.98
N GLN A 40 16.96 -4.10 -23.96
CA GLN A 40 16.31 -2.82 -23.71
C GLN A 40 15.16 -3.04 -22.72
N PRO A 41 15.06 -2.27 -21.63
CA PRO A 41 14.00 -2.44 -20.65
C PRO A 41 12.61 -2.39 -21.31
N SER A 42 11.71 -3.27 -20.92
CA SER A 42 10.37 -3.36 -21.50
C SER A 42 9.48 -2.15 -21.16
N TRP A 43 9.85 -1.36 -20.15
CA TRP A 43 9.05 -0.28 -19.59
C TRP A 43 9.58 1.12 -19.92
N CYS A 44 10.82 1.23 -20.40
CA CYS A 44 11.41 2.49 -20.83
C CYS A 44 12.44 2.30 -21.95
N ARG A 45 12.64 3.36 -22.74
CA ARG A 45 13.48 3.34 -23.93
C ARG A 45 14.58 4.37 -23.83
N ILE A 46 15.82 3.92 -23.68
CA ILE A 46 17.00 4.76 -23.93
C ILE A 46 17.27 4.72 -25.44
N TYR A 47 17.05 5.85 -26.11
CA TYR A 47 17.46 6.06 -27.49
C TYR A 47 18.95 6.36 -27.55
N ARG A 48 19.64 5.73 -28.51
CA ARG A 48 21.08 5.90 -28.76
C ARG A 48 21.93 5.66 -27.50
N GLN A 49 21.65 4.57 -26.79
CA GLN A 49 22.40 4.19 -25.59
C GLN A 49 23.93 4.20 -25.81
N SER A 50 24.42 3.86 -27.01
CA SER A 50 25.85 3.91 -27.36
C SER A 50 26.47 5.32 -27.30
N HIS A 51 25.67 6.38 -27.24
CA HIS A 51 26.14 7.76 -27.09
C HIS A 51 26.13 8.22 -25.62
N LEU A 52 25.77 7.35 -24.67
CA LEU A 52 25.85 7.70 -23.25
C LEU A 52 27.32 7.85 -22.83
N ALA A 53 27.65 8.96 -22.17
CA ALA A 53 28.97 9.23 -21.63
C ALA A 53 29.24 8.45 -20.33
N GLY A 54 28.18 8.12 -19.59
CA GLY A 54 28.27 7.35 -18.36
C GLY A 54 26.92 7.26 -17.63
N VAL A 55 26.92 6.55 -16.51
CA VAL A 55 25.76 6.41 -15.61
C VAL A 55 26.16 6.85 -14.19
N VAL A 56 25.37 7.73 -13.60
CA VAL A 56 25.57 8.23 -12.22
C VAL A 56 24.33 7.97 -11.39
N VAL A 57 24.50 7.26 -10.27
CA VAL A 57 23.44 6.96 -9.31
C VAL A 57 23.71 7.69 -8.00
N ILE A 58 22.87 8.66 -7.67
CA ILE A 58 22.94 9.40 -6.41
C ILE A 58 21.98 8.76 -5.40
N VAL A 59 22.48 8.37 -4.23
CA VAL A 59 21.71 7.69 -3.18
C VAL A 59 21.58 8.60 -1.96
N LEU A 60 20.35 8.83 -1.50
CA LEU A 60 20.05 9.52 -0.25
C LEU A 60 19.41 8.52 0.74
N PRO A 61 20.22 7.78 1.54
CA PRO A 61 19.76 6.61 2.26
C PRO A 61 18.74 6.92 3.36
N GLU A 62 18.80 8.12 3.94
CA GLU A 62 17.84 8.55 4.97
C GLU A 62 16.57 9.18 4.38
N MET A 63 16.52 9.40 3.06
CA MET A 63 15.38 10.01 2.39
C MET A 63 14.47 8.95 1.81
N SER A 64 13.17 9.17 1.97
CA SER A 64 12.11 8.36 1.38
C SER A 64 11.18 9.25 0.54
N GLN A 65 10.20 8.65 -0.13
CA GLN A 65 9.17 9.41 -0.85
C GLN A 65 8.46 10.43 0.05
N LEU A 66 8.22 10.09 1.33
CA LEU A 66 7.57 10.99 2.28
C LEU A 66 8.43 12.20 2.63
N HIS A 67 9.73 11.99 2.79
CA HIS A 67 10.68 13.09 3.03
C HIS A 67 10.77 14.02 1.82
N PHE A 68 10.74 13.48 0.60
CA PHE A 68 10.73 14.29 -0.61
C PHE A 68 9.54 15.24 -0.63
N TYR A 69 8.34 14.75 -0.33
CA TYR A 69 7.13 15.59 -0.31
C TYR A 69 7.07 16.54 0.90
N LYS A 70 7.65 16.17 2.06
CA LYS A 70 7.79 17.10 3.19
C LYS A 70 8.64 18.30 2.82
N PHE A 71 9.77 18.06 2.16
CA PHE A 71 10.76 19.08 1.81
C PHE A 71 10.69 19.46 0.33
N TYR A 72 9.52 19.29 -0.29
CA TYR A 72 9.30 19.42 -1.72
C TYR A 72 9.83 20.77 -2.24
N LEU A 73 9.49 21.87 -1.56
CA LEU A 73 9.95 23.22 -1.93
C LEU A 73 11.46 23.45 -1.72
N GLN A 74 12.11 22.70 -0.84
CA GLN A 74 13.56 22.77 -0.64
C GLN A 74 14.33 22.04 -1.75
N PHE A 75 13.72 21.03 -2.38
CA PHE A 75 14.27 20.29 -3.54
C PHE A 75 14.02 21.02 -4.86
N LYS A 76 14.55 22.24 -5.02
CA LYS A 76 14.32 23.06 -6.22
C LYS A 76 14.97 22.45 -7.47
N HIS A 77 16.21 21.99 -7.36
CA HIS A 77 16.95 21.42 -8.47
C HIS A 77 16.40 20.06 -8.87
N LEU A 78 16.19 19.16 -7.90
CA LEU A 78 15.65 17.83 -8.20
C LEU A 78 14.33 17.92 -8.95
N ARG A 79 13.43 18.81 -8.51
CA ARG A 79 12.13 18.99 -9.18
C ARG A 79 12.25 19.55 -10.59
N LYS A 80 13.10 20.55 -10.78
CA LYS A 80 13.29 21.18 -12.10
C LYS A 80 13.92 20.24 -13.13
N VAL A 81 14.89 19.43 -12.71
CA VAL A 81 15.79 18.70 -13.63
C VAL A 81 15.37 17.24 -13.81
N PHE A 82 14.90 16.57 -12.78
CA PHE A 82 14.53 15.16 -12.83
C PHE A 82 13.03 15.02 -13.08
N ARG A 83 12.65 15.10 -14.36
CA ARG A 83 11.25 15.05 -14.82
C ARG A 83 10.63 13.66 -14.68
N HIS A 84 11.40 12.60 -14.97
CA HIS A 84 10.92 11.23 -14.84
C HIS A 84 11.04 10.76 -13.39
N ARG A 85 9.90 10.48 -12.76
CA ARG A 85 9.81 10.00 -11.38
C ARG A 85 9.05 8.69 -11.33
N PHE A 86 9.59 7.76 -10.54
CA PHE A 86 9.04 6.43 -10.36
C PHE A 86 9.02 6.10 -8.87
N THR A 87 8.00 5.35 -8.45
CA THR A 87 7.94 4.83 -7.09
C THR A 87 8.59 3.45 -7.06
N LEU A 88 9.50 3.22 -6.11
CA LEU A 88 10.16 1.93 -5.94
C LEU A 88 9.45 1.13 -4.85
N THR A 89 9.15 -0.14 -5.11
CA THR A 89 8.57 -1.04 -4.11
C THR A 89 9.56 -1.23 -2.93
N PRO A 90 9.13 -1.10 -1.66
CA PRO A 90 10.05 -1.15 -0.51
C PRO A 90 10.77 -2.51 -0.39
N SER A 91 12.10 -2.47 -0.31
CA SER A 91 12.94 -3.64 0.03
C SER A 91 13.95 -3.29 1.12
N ALA A 92 13.96 -4.04 2.22
CA ALA A 92 15.17 -4.14 3.03
C ALA A 92 16.27 -4.71 2.12
N ASN A 93 17.44 -4.08 2.10
CA ASN A 93 18.64 -4.57 1.40
C ASN A 93 18.76 -4.24 -0.11
N PHE A 94 18.08 -3.19 -0.62
CA PHE A 94 18.30 -2.71 -2.01
C PHE A 94 19.78 -2.45 -2.29
N LEU A 95 20.42 -1.70 -1.41
CA LEU A 95 21.84 -1.36 -1.51
C LEU A 95 22.71 -2.61 -1.44
N ALA A 96 22.48 -3.53 -0.50
CA ALA A 96 23.25 -4.77 -0.39
C ALA A 96 23.09 -5.70 -1.61
N SER A 97 21.91 -5.73 -2.24
CA SER A 97 21.68 -6.45 -3.51
C SER A 97 22.40 -5.81 -4.70
N LEU A 98 22.65 -4.50 -4.65
CA LEU A 98 23.45 -3.80 -5.66
C LEU A 98 24.95 -4.02 -5.42
N TYR A 99 25.36 -4.12 -4.15
CA TYR A 99 26.76 -4.24 -3.71
C TYR A 99 27.31 -5.68 -3.69
N GLY A 100 26.46 -6.71 -3.53
CA GLY A 100 26.85 -8.12 -3.58
C GLY A 100 27.38 -8.68 -2.25
N GLU A 101 26.54 -9.42 -1.51
CA GLU A 101 26.98 -10.35 -0.46
C GLU A 101 26.44 -11.77 -0.76
N GLY A 102 27.33 -12.76 -0.64
CA GLY A 102 27.29 -14.05 -1.33
C GLY A 102 26.38 -15.15 -0.74
N ALA A 103 26.09 -16.14 -1.59
CA ALA A 103 25.39 -17.37 -1.25
C ALA A 103 26.31 -18.60 -1.42
N ASN A 104 26.47 -19.44 -0.38
CA ASN A 104 26.43 -20.94 -0.39
C ASN A 104 26.95 -21.57 0.94
N PRO A 105 26.62 -22.85 1.30
CA PRO A 105 26.80 -24.05 0.47
C PRO A 105 25.74 -25.17 0.47
N LYS A 106 25.98 -26.07 -0.50
CA LYS A 106 25.23 -27.22 -1.06
C LYS A 106 25.28 -28.54 -0.22
N PRO A 107 24.54 -29.60 -0.62
CA PRO A 107 24.02 -30.67 0.25
C PRO A 107 24.88 -31.95 0.29
N GLN A 108 24.78 -32.72 1.39
CA GLN A 108 25.14 -34.14 1.45
C GLN A 108 24.01 -34.95 2.08
N ASN A 109 23.67 -36.06 1.42
CA ASN A 109 22.69 -37.07 1.81
C ASN A 109 23.19 -37.91 2.99
N THR A 110 22.47 -37.94 4.11
CA THR A 110 22.14 -39.20 4.82
C THR A 110 20.89 -38.99 5.67
N ALA A 111 19.87 -39.81 5.41
CA ALA A 111 18.69 -39.92 6.26
C ALA A 111 19.08 -40.57 7.59
N GLN A 112 19.24 -39.77 8.64
CA GLN A 112 19.07 -40.10 10.07
C GLN A 112 19.64 -38.95 10.90
N GLY A 113 18.76 -38.11 11.47
CA GLY A 113 19.17 -37.05 12.39
C GLY A 113 18.52 -35.68 12.14
N ILE A 114 17.20 -35.60 12.00
CA ILE A 114 16.47 -34.33 12.19
C ILE A 114 15.92 -34.33 13.61
N LEU A 115 16.83 -34.24 14.56
CA LEU A 115 16.58 -33.75 15.90
C LEU A 115 17.92 -33.19 16.39
N LEU A 116 17.92 -31.93 16.84
CA LEU A 116 19.04 -31.15 17.37
C LEU A 116 19.81 -30.35 16.30
N GLY A 117 19.48 -29.06 16.22
CA GLY A 117 20.12 -28.07 15.36
C GLY A 117 19.48 -26.67 15.42
N LEU A 118 18.30 -26.53 16.04
CA LEU A 118 17.82 -25.26 16.58
C LEU A 118 18.53 -24.98 17.92
N THR A 119 19.78 -24.56 17.84
CA THR A 119 20.46 -23.90 18.96
C THR A 119 20.85 -22.48 18.54
N SER A 120 20.04 -21.54 19.04
CA SER A 120 20.37 -20.16 19.37
C SER A 120 20.97 -19.27 18.27
N THR A 121 20.13 -18.76 17.38
CA THR A 121 20.21 -17.32 17.07
C THR A 121 19.36 -16.60 18.12
N THR A 122 20.04 -16.05 19.13
CA THR A 122 19.41 -15.14 20.10
C THR A 122 18.87 -13.93 19.35
N SER A 123 17.57 -13.95 19.05
CA SER A 123 16.83 -12.71 18.86
C SER A 123 17.09 -11.86 20.10
N LYS A 124 17.62 -10.64 19.91
CA LYS A 124 17.68 -9.69 21.03
C LYS A 124 16.24 -9.56 21.54
N SER A 125 16.07 -9.70 22.87
CA SER A 125 14.76 -9.82 23.54
C SER A 125 13.79 -8.65 23.33
N SER A 126 14.20 -7.61 22.58
CA SER A 126 13.43 -6.42 22.24
C SER A 126 12.47 -6.59 21.05
N ASP A 127 12.75 -7.45 20.06
CA ASP A 127 11.88 -7.61 18.87
C ASP A 127 10.62 -8.46 19.13
N LEU A 128 10.72 -9.44 20.03
CA LEU A 128 9.59 -10.28 20.45
C LEU A 128 8.54 -9.48 21.25
N GLN A 129 8.92 -8.40 21.93
CA GLN A 129 7.98 -7.58 22.75
C GLN A 129 6.96 -6.81 21.90
N HIS A 130 7.23 -6.61 20.61
CA HIS A 130 6.34 -5.91 19.67
C HIS A 130 5.58 -6.87 18.74
N ASP A 131 5.67 -8.18 18.97
CA ASP A 131 4.87 -9.17 18.26
C ASP A 131 3.43 -9.23 18.85
N PRO A 132 2.37 -9.18 18.03
CA PRO A 132 0.99 -9.18 18.51
C PRO A 132 0.60 -10.45 19.30
N ILE A 133 1.20 -11.59 18.99
CA ILE A 133 0.98 -12.85 19.71
C ILE A 133 1.65 -12.77 21.09
N PHE A 134 2.88 -12.28 21.14
CA PHE A 134 3.61 -12.07 22.39
C PHE A 134 2.96 -10.99 23.28
N GLN A 135 2.44 -9.91 22.71
CA GLN A 135 1.70 -8.87 23.46
C GLN A 135 0.41 -9.40 24.08
N LYS A 136 -0.27 -10.31 23.39
CA LYS A 136 -1.55 -10.85 23.85
C LYS A 136 -1.37 -11.96 24.89
N TYR A 137 -0.45 -12.90 24.66
CA TYR A 137 -0.32 -14.11 25.47
C TYR A 137 0.93 -14.14 26.37
N GLY A 138 1.88 -13.23 26.13
CA GLY A 138 3.21 -13.22 26.77
C GLY A 138 4.13 -14.29 26.21
N GLY A 139 5.36 -14.38 26.74
CA GLY A 139 6.35 -15.36 26.27
C GLY A 139 6.25 -16.77 26.87
N LYS A 140 5.47 -16.96 27.93
CA LYS A 140 5.35 -18.27 28.60
C LYS A 140 4.31 -19.14 27.90
N LYS A 141 4.64 -20.41 27.69
CA LYS A 141 3.66 -21.45 27.31
C LYS A 141 2.58 -21.55 28.40
N ARG A 142 1.32 -21.62 27.99
CA ARG A 142 0.16 -21.76 28.88
C ARG A 142 -0.71 -22.92 28.40
N GLY A 143 -1.65 -23.34 29.24
CA GLY A 143 -2.64 -24.34 28.87
C GLY A 143 -3.74 -23.78 27.98
N LEU A 144 -4.53 -24.69 27.40
CA LEU A 144 -5.62 -24.44 26.46
C LEU A 144 -6.57 -23.32 26.92
N THR A 145 -6.93 -23.29 28.20
CA THR A 145 -7.89 -22.31 28.75
C THR A 145 -7.42 -20.87 28.61
N SER A 146 -6.11 -20.63 28.53
CA SER A 146 -5.54 -19.29 28.34
C SER A 146 -5.73 -18.75 26.92
N TYR A 147 -6.14 -19.60 25.97
CA TYR A 147 -6.31 -19.24 24.57
C TYR A 147 -7.78 -19.15 24.13
N ILE A 148 -8.71 -19.50 25.04
CA ILE A 148 -10.15 -19.32 24.84
C ILE A 148 -10.49 -17.82 24.82
N LEU A 149 -11.34 -17.40 23.88
CA LEU A 149 -11.80 -16.03 23.80
C LEU A 149 -12.56 -15.62 25.07
N THR A 150 -12.19 -14.47 25.63
CA THR A 150 -12.93 -13.88 26.76
C THR A 150 -14.30 -13.35 26.29
N LEU A 151 -15.28 -13.23 27.20
CA LEU A 151 -16.59 -12.67 26.86
C LEU A 151 -16.50 -11.26 26.23
N LYS A 152 -15.51 -10.46 26.66
CA LYS A 152 -15.23 -9.13 26.07
C LYS A 152 -14.73 -9.24 24.62
N GLU A 153 -13.84 -10.20 24.34
CA GLU A 153 -13.36 -10.46 22.99
C GLU A 153 -14.46 -11.03 22.10
N MET A 154 -15.25 -11.98 22.60
CA MET A 154 -16.41 -12.51 21.90
C MET A 154 -17.36 -11.37 21.49
N ASN A 155 -17.67 -10.44 22.40
CA ASN A 155 -18.50 -9.28 22.07
C ASN A 155 -17.83 -8.35 21.05
N ARG A 156 -16.51 -8.13 21.15
CA ARG A 156 -15.73 -7.27 20.23
C ARG A 156 -15.66 -7.84 18.81
N TYR A 157 -15.56 -9.15 18.67
CA TYR A 157 -15.45 -9.85 17.39
C TYR A 157 -16.78 -10.45 16.92
N ASP A 158 -17.88 -9.92 17.44
CA ASP A 158 -19.25 -10.20 17.01
C ASP A 158 -19.68 -11.66 17.11
N TYR A 159 -19.16 -12.39 18.10
CA TYR A 159 -19.63 -13.74 18.40
C TYR A 159 -21.03 -13.71 19.03
N PRO A 160 -21.91 -14.68 18.72
CA PRO A 160 -23.16 -14.87 19.43
C PRO A 160 -22.92 -15.13 20.92
N ILE A 161 -23.51 -14.30 21.78
CA ILE A 161 -23.40 -14.41 23.25
C ILE A 161 -24.78 -14.30 23.90
N LYS A 162 -24.95 -14.92 25.07
CA LYS A 162 -26.21 -14.82 25.84
C LYS A 162 -26.42 -13.38 26.34
N GLY A 163 -27.65 -12.86 26.22
CA GLY A 163 -28.08 -11.59 26.81
C GLY A 163 -28.52 -10.50 25.82
N PRO A 164 -27.68 -10.07 24.87
CA PRO A 164 -28.03 -9.02 23.92
C PRO A 164 -29.26 -9.36 23.06
N ALA A 165 -30.13 -8.38 22.84
CA ALA A 165 -31.35 -8.55 22.03
C ALA A 165 -31.07 -8.99 20.58
N ARG A 166 -29.89 -8.65 20.05
CA ARG A 166 -29.46 -9.01 18.69
C ARG A 166 -29.33 -10.52 18.43
N TRP A 167 -29.11 -11.33 19.46
CA TRP A 167 -28.97 -12.80 19.35
C TRP A 167 -30.22 -13.53 19.85
N LYS A 168 -31.36 -12.83 19.94
CA LYS A 168 -32.62 -13.41 20.38
C LYS A 168 -33.08 -14.46 19.37
N GLY A 169 -33.31 -15.69 19.84
CA GLY A 169 -33.68 -16.84 19.01
C GLY A 169 -32.55 -17.85 18.77
N TYR A 170 -31.30 -17.48 19.05
CA TYR A 170 -30.16 -18.36 18.84
C TYR A 170 -30.14 -19.52 19.86
N VAL A 171 -29.77 -20.71 19.39
CA VAL A 171 -29.77 -21.93 20.20
C VAL A 171 -28.44 -22.11 20.93
N CYS A 172 -28.48 -22.29 22.24
CA CYS A 172 -27.26 -22.58 23.02
C CYS A 172 -26.84 -24.04 22.84
N THR A 173 -25.54 -24.30 22.69
CA THR A 173 -24.99 -25.67 22.54
C THR A 173 -25.17 -26.53 23.81
N GLY A 174 -25.51 -25.93 24.96
CA GLY A 174 -25.64 -26.63 26.24
C GLY A 174 -24.32 -26.94 26.94
N CYS A 175 -23.20 -26.43 26.41
CA CYS A 175 -21.88 -26.62 26.99
C CYS A 175 -21.63 -25.65 28.16
N ASP A 176 -22.14 -25.98 29.34
CA ASP A 176 -22.19 -25.12 30.52
C ASP A 176 -21.22 -25.52 31.65
N LYS A 177 -20.42 -26.57 31.47
CA LYS A 177 -19.36 -26.94 32.43
C LYS A 177 -18.17 -25.99 32.33
N GLN A 178 -17.43 -25.83 33.43
CA GLN A 178 -16.18 -25.07 33.44
C GLN A 178 -15.12 -25.80 32.59
N ARG A 179 -14.32 -25.04 31.84
CA ARG A 179 -13.28 -25.58 30.95
C ARG A 179 -11.97 -25.71 31.71
N THR A 180 -11.27 -26.80 31.48
CA THR A 180 -9.93 -27.05 32.00
C THR A 180 -8.96 -27.20 30.83
N ASP A 181 -7.66 -27.26 31.12
CA ASP A 181 -6.64 -27.48 30.09
C ASP A 181 -6.71 -28.89 29.47
N SER A 182 -7.55 -29.77 30.01
CA SER A 182 -7.86 -31.11 29.50
C SER A 182 -9.20 -31.19 28.78
N SER A 183 -9.94 -30.08 28.64
CA SER A 183 -11.21 -30.07 27.92
C SER A 183 -11.01 -30.39 26.43
N PRO A 184 -11.92 -31.17 25.81
CA PRO A 184 -11.76 -31.61 24.43
C PRO A 184 -11.98 -30.48 23.42
N LEU A 185 -11.09 -30.42 22.41
CA LEU A 185 -11.19 -29.52 21.27
C LEU A 185 -12.01 -30.17 20.15
N PHE A 186 -12.83 -29.37 19.47
CA PHE A 186 -13.57 -29.79 18.28
C PHE A 186 -13.41 -28.75 17.18
N GLY A 187 -12.96 -29.17 16.00
CA GLY A 187 -12.89 -28.30 14.82
C GLY A 187 -14.28 -28.16 14.19
N LEU A 188 -14.70 -26.94 13.87
CA LEU A 188 -15.98 -26.64 13.22
C LEU A 188 -15.73 -25.68 12.05
N ASP A 189 -16.37 -25.96 10.91
CA ASP A 189 -16.36 -25.08 9.75
C ASP A 189 -17.66 -25.27 8.95
N CYS A 190 -18.13 -24.20 8.30
CA CYS A 190 -19.35 -24.18 7.51
C CYS A 190 -19.11 -23.56 6.13
N GLU A 191 -19.82 -24.08 5.14
CA GLU A 191 -20.05 -23.37 3.90
C GLU A 191 -21.42 -22.70 3.89
N MET A 192 -21.48 -21.48 3.35
CA MET A 192 -22.69 -20.65 3.37
C MET A 192 -23.12 -20.22 1.97
N CYS A 193 -24.42 -20.09 1.82
CA CYS A 193 -25.06 -19.42 0.69
C CYS A 193 -25.64 -18.06 1.13
N LEU A 194 -25.92 -17.18 0.17
CA LEU A 194 -26.56 -15.90 0.41
C LEU A 194 -28.06 -16.00 0.12
N THR A 195 -28.89 -15.63 1.10
CA THR A 195 -30.35 -15.51 0.97
C THR A 195 -30.80 -14.09 1.32
N ALA A 196 -32.10 -13.80 1.23
CA ALA A 196 -32.66 -12.51 1.66
C ALA A 196 -32.42 -12.20 3.15
N LYS A 197 -32.17 -13.21 4.00
CA LYS A 197 -31.87 -13.03 5.44
C LYS A 197 -30.38 -12.81 5.72
N GLY A 198 -29.52 -12.97 4.73
CA GLY A 198 -28.07 -12.90 4.88
C GLY A 198 -27.39 -14.23 4.56
N ASN A 199 -26.31 -14.55 5.28
CA ASN A 199 -25.58 -15.81 5.08
C ASN A 199 -26.31 -16.95 5.83
N GLU A 200 -26.75 -17.98 5.10
CA GLU A 200 -27.31 -19.20 5.68
C GLU A 200 -26.40 -20.38 5.42
N VAL A 201 -26.27 -21.28 6.40
CA VAL A 201 -25.46 -22.50 6.27
C VAL A 201 -26.02 -23.41 5.19
N ALA A 202 -25.12 -23.95 4.36
CA ALA A 202 -25.41 -24.88 3.28
C ALA A 202 -24.63 -26.20 3.43
N TYR A 203 -23.51 -26.20 4.16
CA TYR A 203 -22.72 -27.39 4.49
C TYR A 203 -22.04 -27.17 5.85
N VAL A 204 -21.98 -28.17 6.70
CA VAL A 204 -21.31 -28.09 8.00
C VAL A 204 -20.44 -29.32 8.25
N SER A 205 -19.25 -29.09 8.77
CA SER A 205 -18.34 -30.14 9.25
C SER A 205 -17.94 -29.92 10.71
N LEU A 206 -17.95 -31.00 11.50
CA LEU A 206 -17.41 -31.06 12.85
C LEU A 206 -16.40 -32.21 12.94
N VAL A 207 -15.24 -31.95 13.50
CA VAL A 207 -14.19 -32.95 13.74
C VAL A 207 -13.78 -32.99 15.21
N ASP A 208 -13.39 -34.17 15.69
CA ASP A 208 -12.87 -34.36 17.06
C ASP A 208 -11.42 -33.91 17.21
N ALA A 209 -10.86 -34.03 18.41
CA ALA A 209 -9.49 -33.64 18.73
C ALA A 209 -8.42 -34.44 17.94
N GLN A 210 -8.76 -35.58 17.34
CA GLN A 210 -7.88 -36.39 16.50
C GLN A 210 -8.06 -36.06 15.02
N GLY A 211 -8.92 -35.08 14.68
CA GLY A 211 -9.27 -34.72 13.32
C GLY A 211 -10.24 -35.70 12.65
N GLN A 212 -10.83 -36.66 13.39
CA GLN A 212 -11.84 -37.55 12.84
C GLN A 212 -13.16 -36.81 12.64
N CYS A 213 -13.78 -37.03 11.49
CA CYS A 213 -15.02 -36.34 11.15
C CYS A 213 -16.23 -36.95 11.88
N LEU A 214 -16.88 -36.15 12.71
CA LEU A 214 -18.05 -36.53 13.51
C LEU A 214 -19.38 -36.11 12.86
N LEU A 215 -19.37 -35.05 12.06
CA LEU A 215 -20.51 -34.54 11.30
C LEU A 215 -19.97 -33.94 10.01
N ASN A 216 -20.58 -34.26 8.88
CA ASN A 216 -20.29 -33.64 7.58
C ASN A 216 -21.55 -33.74 6.72
N GLU A 217 -22.39 -32.70 6.74
CA GLU A 217 -23.74 -32.76 6.17
C GLU A 217 -24.15 -31.46 5.47
N LEU A 218 -24.74 -31.60 4.28
CA LEU A 218 -25.41 -30.50 3.60
C LEU A 218 -26.67 -30.10 4.36
N VAL A 219 -26.97 -28.80 4.34
CA VAL A 219 -28.09 -28.18 5.05
C VAL A 219 -28.95 -27.45 4.04
N LYS A 220 -30.27 -27.65 4.10
CA LYS A 220 -31.22 -26.89 3.29
C LYS A 220 -31.41 -25.50 3.91
N PRO A 221 -31.04 -24.41 3.19
CA PRO A 221 -31.31 -23.04 3.65
C PRO A 221 -32.82 -22.81 3.80
N GLN A 222 -33.23 -22.01 4.78
CA GLN A 222 -34.66 -21.71 4.97
C GLN A 222 -35.16 -20.70 3.94
N GLY A 223 -34.34 -19.70 3.60
CA GLY A 223 -34.63 -18.73 2.56
C GLY A 223 -34.33 -19.25 1.16
N GLU A 224 -34.94 -18.61 0.17
CA GLU A 224 -34.56 -18.81 -1.23
C GLU A 224 -33.12 -18.33 -1.45
N VAL A 225 -32.30 -19.18 -2.09
CA VAL A 225 -30.89 -18.89 -2.32
C VAL A 225 -30.75 -17.89 -3.46
N VAL A 226 -30.23 -16.71 -3.14
CA VAL A 226 -29.91 -15.66 -4.10
C VAL A 226 -28.56 -15.91 -4.77
N ASN A 227 -27.60 -16.45 -4.01
CA ASN A 227 -26.27 -16.77 -4.52
C ASN A 227 -25.64 -17.92 -3.73
N TYR A 228 -25.32 -19.04 -4.40
CA TYR A 228 -24.73 -20.24 -3.80
C TYR A 228 -23.26 -20.07 -3.39
N ARG A 229 -22.57 -19.03 -3.87
CA ARG A 229 -21.12 -18.79 -3.66
C ARG A 229 -20.23 -19.94 -4.13
N THR A 230 -20.64 -20.66 -5.16
CA THR A 230 -20.01 -21.89 -5.67
C THR A 230 -18.50 -21.79 -5.86
N SER A 231 -17.97 -20.62 -6.26
CA SER A 231 -16.52 -20.42 -6.43
C SER A 231 -15.71 -20.49 -5.13
N PHE A 232 -16.35 -20.33 -3.98
CA PHE A 232 -15.75 -20.39 -2.65
C PHE A 232 -16.26 -21.60 -1.88
N SER A 233 -17.56 -21.86 -1.93
CA SER A 233 -18.21 -22.90 -1.14
C SER A 233 -18.33 -24.26 -1.81
N GLY A 234 -18.18 -24.32 -3.14
CA GLY A 234 -18.44 -25.53 -3.92
C GLY A 234 -19.92 -25.91 -4.01
N ILE A 235 -20.80 -25.19 -3.31
CA ILE A 235 -22.22 -25.48 -3.24
C ILE A 235 -22.89 -25.12 -4.56
N THR A 236 -23.68 -26.05 -5.08
CA THR A 236 -24.51 -25.87 -6.26
C THR A 236 -25.98 -26.05 -5.93
N GLU A 237 -26.85 -25.53 -6.78
CA GLU A 237 -28.29 -25.77 -6.70
C GLU A 237 -28.60 -27.27 -6.72
N GLU A 238 -27.98 -28.01 -7.64
CA GLU A 238 -28.15 -29.45 -7.81
C GLU A 238 -27.81 -30.25 -6.53
N MET A 239 -26.76 -29.83 -5.81
CA MET A 239 -26.39 -30.44 -4.53
C MET A 239 -27.45 -30.20 -3.44
N LEU A 240 -28.08 -29.03 -3.41
CA LEU A 240 -29.05 -28.65 -2.38
C LEU A 240 -30.48 -29.08 -2.69
N LEU A 241 -30.85 -29.27 -3.95
CA LEU A 241 -32.19 -29.71 -4.37
C LEU A 241 -32.71 -30.96 -3.62
N PRO A 242 -31.94 -32.06 -3.46
CA PRO A 242 -32.41 -33.25 -2.77
C PRO A 242 -32.31 -33.16 -1.24
N VAL A 243 -31.66 -32.14 -0.69
CA VAL A 243 -31.35 -32.04 0.74
C VAL A 243 -32.60 -31.68 1.53
N LYS A 244 -32.87 -32.43 2.61
CA LYS A 244 -33.99 -32.20 3.53
C LYS A 244 -33.56 -31.81 4.94
N THR A 245 -32.29 -32.01 5.27
CA THR A 245 -31.73 -31.67 6.59
C THR A 245 -31.85 -30.17 6.83
N SER A 246 -32.55 -29.79 7.90
CA SER A 246 -32.76 -28.40 8.27
C SER A 246 -31.70 -27.90 9.25
N LEU A 247 -31.62 -26.57 9.42
CA LEU A 247 -30.77 -25.96 10.45
C LEU A 247 -31.08 -26.51 11.86
N SER A 248 -32.36 -26.74 12.19
CA SER A 248 -32.75 -27.29 13.49
C SER A 248 -32.24 -28.71 13.72
N ASP A 249 -32.18 -29.52 12.66
CA ASP A 249 -31.65 -30.89 12.74
C ASP A 249 -30.15 -30.86 13.05
N ILE A 250 -29.40 -29.98 12.37
CA ILE A 250 -27.98 -29.77 12.61
C ILE A 250 -27.71 -29.24 14.02
N GLN A 251 -28.45 -28.23 14.47
CA GLN A 251 -28.33 -27.71 15.84
C GLN A 251 -28.57 -28.82 16.89
N THR A 252 -29.52 -29.71 16.64
CA THR A 252 -29.82 -30.85 17.51
C THR A 252 -28.68 -31.87 17.52
N LYS A 253 -28.12 -32.19 16.34
CA LYS A 253 -26.96 -33.08 16.21
C LYS A 253 -25.74 -32.52 16.91
N LEU A 254 -25.40 -31.25 16.70
CA LEU A 254 -24.27 -30.58 17.35
C LEU A 254 -24.39 -30.59 18.88
N LYS A 255 -25.59 -30.31 19.42
CA LYS A 255 -25.84 -30.38 20.87
C LYS A 255 -25.68 -31.79 21.45
N LYS A 256 -25.99 -32.81 20.66
CA LYS A 256 -25.85 -34.22 21.07
C LYS A 256 -24.39 -34.68 21.02
N ILE A 257 -23.64 -34.24 20.02
CA ILE A 257 -22.23 -34.63 19.82
C ILE A 257 -21.32 -33.92 20.82
N LEU A 258 -21.52 -32.61 21.06
CA LEU A 258 -20.60 -31.81 21.87
C LEU A 258 -20.75 -32.11 23.37
N PRO A 259 -19.67 -32.52 24.07
CA PRO A 259 -19.70 -32.66 25.52
C PRO A 259 -19.88 -31.30 26.20
N ARG A 260 -20.29 -31.32 27.48
CA ARG A 260 -20.67 -30.10 28.21
C ARG A 260 -19.50 -29.14 28.48
N ASP A 261 -18.26 -29.62 28.41
CA ASP A 261 -17.03 -28.83 28.55
C ASP A 261 -16.28 -28.64 27.21
N ALA A 262 -16.91 -28.97 26.08
CA ALA A 262 -16.33 -28.79 24.75
C ALA A 262 -15.85 -27.35 24.50
N VAL A 263 -14.77 -27.25 23.72
CA VAL A 263 -14.21 -26.02 23.19
C VAL A 263 -14.18 -26.11 21.66
N LEU A 264 -14.88 -25.19 21.00
CA LEU A 264 -14.89 -25.14 19.54
C LEU A 264 -13.67 -24.41 19.00
N VAL A 265 -13.11 -24.93 17.91
CA VAL A 265 -11.98 -24.39 17.17
C VAL A 265 -12.38 -24.14 15.74
N GLY A 266 -11.99 -22.99 15.19
CA GLY A 266 -12.22 -22.69 13.77
C GLY A 266 -11.40 -21.50 13.30
N HIS A 267 -11.65 -21.05 12.07
CA HIS A 267 -10.97 -19.91 11.48
C HIS A 267 -11.97 -18.82 11.11
N SER A 268 -12.04 -17.73 11.90
CA SER A 268 -13.13 -16.74 11.83
C SER A 268 -14.51 -17.32 12.21
N LEU A 269 -14.52 -18.17 13.24
CA LEU A 269 -15.66 -18.99 13.66
C LEU A 269 -16.93 -18.19 14.06
N ASN A 270 -16.82 -16.87 14.21
CA ASN A 270 -17.96 -16.00 14.43
C ASN A 270 -18.98 -16.10 13.27
N ASN A 271 -18.51 -16.28 12.04
CA ASN A 271 -19.38 -16.37 10.87
C ASN A 271 -20.17 -17.70 10.88
N ASP A 272 -19.52 -18.80 11.21
CA ASP A 272 -20.10 -20.13 11.30
C ASP A 272 -21.17 -20.20 12.39
N LEU A 273 -20.87 -19.72 13.59
CA LEU A 273 -21.83 -19.69 14.69
C LEU A 273 -23.01 -18.74 14.42
N GLN A 274 -22.79 -17.68 13.65
CA GLN A 274 -23.88 -16.80 13.20
C GLN A 274 -24.79 -17.52 12.19
N ALA A 275 -24.22 -18.19 11.18
CA ALA A 275 -24.97 -18.94 10.16
C ALA A 275 -25.69 -20.18 10.73
N LEU A 276 -25.10 -20.80 11.76
CA LEU A 276 -25.72 -21.88 12.52
C LEU A 276 -26.77 -21.38 13.53
N GLU A 277 -26.90 -20.07 13.72
CA GLU A 277 -27.73 -19.46 14.77
C GLU A 277 -27.47 -20.07 16.16
N MET A 278 -26.21 -20.35 16.49
CA MET A 278 -25.82 -21.01 17.75
C MET A 278 -24.95 -20.14 18.66
N ILE A 279 -25.16 -20.30 19.97
CA ILE A 279 -24.31 -19.69 21.01
C ILE A 279 -23.48 -20.80 21.67
N HIS A 280 -22.16 -20.69 21.54
CA HIS A 280 -21.20 -21.56 22.20
C HIS A 280 -20.26 -20.74 23.11
N PRO A 281 -20.07 -21.10 24.39
CA PRO A 281 -19.38 -20.22 25.34
C PRO A 281 -17.85 -20.33 25.36
N SER A 282 -17.24 -21.28 24.64
CA SER A 282 -15.78 -21.46 24.67
C SER A 282 -15.22 -21.71 23.29
N VAL A 283 -14.63 -20.68 22.70
CA VAL A 283 -14.11 -20.68 21.33
C VAL A 283 -12.62 -20.37 21.32
N ILE A 284 -11.85 -21.11 20.52
CA ILE A 284 -10.50 -20.75 20.08
C ILE A 284 -10.57 -20.47 18.57
N ASP A 285 -10.34 -19.22 18.20
CA ASP A 285 -10.36 -18.80 16.80
C ASP A 285 -8.92 -18.65 16.29
N THR A 286 -8.51 -19.51 15.37
CA THR A 286 -7.15 -19.50 14.81
C THR A 286 -6.81 -18.20 14.09
N SER A 287 -7.80 -17.51 13.51
CA SER A 287 -7.62 -16.21 12.85
C SER A 287 -7.28 -15.09 13.85
N LEU A 288 -7.65 -15.28 15.12
CA LEU A 288 -7.34 -14.38 16.23
C LEU A 288 -6.16 -14.88 17.09
N LEU A 289 -5.88 -16.18 17.07
CA LEU A 289 -4.79 -16.83 17.79
C LEU A 289 -3.45 -16.49 17.14
N PHE A 290 -3.35 -16.63 15.82
CA PHE A 290 -2.21 -16.19 15.02
C PHE A 290 -2.36 -14.72 14.63
N ALA A 291 -2.55 -13.85 15.63
CA ALA A 291 -2.89 -12.44 15.43
C ALA A 291 -1.88 -11.71 14.52
N ARG A 292 -2.39 -10.91 13.58
CA ARG A 292 -1.56 -10.08 12.69
C ARG A 292 -1.53 -8.62 13.15
N ARG A 293 -0.45 -7.90 12.84
CA ARG A 293 -0.39 -6.44 13.08
C ARG A 293 -1.51 -5.72 12.31
N GLY A 294 -2.11 -4.70 12.95
CA GLY A 294 -3.15 -3.88 12.31
C GLY A 294 -4.54 -4.51 12.22
N CYS A 295 -4.90 -5.43 13.13
CA CYS A 295 -6.22 -6.10 13.17
C CYS A 295 -6.56 -6.88 11.88
N ARG A 296 -5.56 -7.27 11.10
CA ARG A 296 -5.72 -8.15 9.94
C ARG A 296 -5.75 -9.61 10.40
N ARG A 297 -6.29 -10.50 9.57
CA ARG A 297 -6.29 -11.96 9.79
C ARG A 297 -5.45 -12.61 8.69
N PHE A 298 -4.66 -13.63 9.03
CA PHE A 298 -4.05 -14.50 8.02
C PHE A 298 -5.13 -15.38 7.39
N LYS A 299 -4.98 -15.78 6.13
CA LYS A 299 -5.85 -16.79 5.52
C LYS A 299 -5.50 -18.18 6.08
N LEU A 300 -6.48 -19.07 6.19
CA LEU A 300 -6.26 -20.44 6.64
C LEU A 300 -5.24 -21.18 5.76
N LYS A 301 -5.38 -21.10 4.43
CA LYS A 301 -4.43 -21.65 3.45
C LYS A 301 -2.98 -21.21 3.67
N PHE A 302 -2.77 -19.94 4.01
CA PHE A 302 -1.44 -19.42 4.34
C PHE A 302 -0.89 -20.03 5.63
N LEU A 303 -1.71 -20.08 6.69
CA LEU A 303 -1.29 -20.63 7.98
C LEU A 303 -1.00 -22.14 7.89
N ALA A 304 -1.82 -22.90 7.16
CA ALA A 304 -1.61 -24.32 6.91
C ALA A 304 -0.21 -24.57 6.29
N LYS A 305 0.15 -23.80 5.28
CA LYS A 305 1.43 -23.91 4.60
C LYS A 305 2.59 -23.43 5.47
N ALA A 306 2.46 -22.25 6.08
CA ALA A 306 3.55 -21.61 6.82
C ALA A 306 3.84 -22.27 8.18
N VAL A 307 2.83 -22.84 8.83
CA VAL A 307 2.94 -23.40 10.19
C VAL A 307 2.99 -24.93 10.15
N LEU A 308 2.14 -25.58 9.34
CA LEU A 308 2.02 -27.04 9.29
C LEU A 308 2.73 -27.66 8.08
N GLY A 309 3.17 -26.85 7.11
CA GLY A 309 3.74 -27.36 5.85
C GLY A 309 2.73 -28.07 4.96
N LYS A 310 1.42 -27.84 5.17
CA LYS A 310 0.32 -28.51 4.44
C LYS A 310 -0.24 -27.60 3.36
N GLU A 311 -0.50 -28.18 2.18
CA GLU A 311 -1.28 -27.54 1.13
C GLU A 311 -2.75 -27.96 1.27
N ILE A 312 -3.65 -26.99 1.29
CA ILE A 312 -5.11 -27.16 1.40
C ILE A 312 -5.80 -26.26 0.37
N GLN A 313 -7.08 -26.50 0.09
CA GLN A 313 -7.86 -25.70 -0.87
C GLN A 313 -7.16 -25.63 -2.26
N CYS A 314 -6.82 -26.79 -2.82
CA CYS A 314 -6.15 -26.92 -4.12
C CYS A 314 -7.04 -26.40 -5.27
N GLU A 315 -6.44 -25.69 -6.23
CA GLU A 315 -7.16 -25.00 -7.33
C GLU A 315 -7.90 -25.94 -8.30
N GLU A 316 -7.61 -27.25 -8.23
CA GLU A 316 -8.25 -28.29 -9.04
C GLU A 316 -9.66 -28.65 -8.55
N MET A 317 -10.01 -28.30 -7.30
CA MET A 317 -11.32 -28.53 -6.72
C MET A 317 -12.14 -27.22 -6.68
N VAL A 318 -13.41 -27.28 -7.07
CA VAL A 318 -14.32 -26.13 -7.00
C VAL A 318 -14.86 -25.99 -5.59
N GLY A 319 -14.46 -24.93 -4.90
CA GLY A 319 -14.86 -24.64 -3.53
C GLY A 319 -13.99 -25.27 -2.46
N HIS A 320 -14.23 -24.92 -1.20
CA HIS A 320 -13.51 -25.48 -0.06
C HIS A 320 -14.20 -26.74 0.50
N ASP A 321 -13.42 -27.61 1.14
CA ASP A 321 -13.95 -28.74 1.91
C ASP A 321 -14.01 -28.31 3.40
N PRO A 322 -15.21 -28.15 3.98
CA PRO A 322 -15.33 -27.71 5.37
C PRO A 322 -14.72 -28.74 6.34
N ALA A 323 -14.59 -30.01 5.97
CA ALA A 323 -13.92 -30.99 6.81
C ALA A 323 -12.40 -30.78 6.81
N GLU A 324 -11.80 -30.44 5.66
CA GLU A 324 -10.39 -30.07 5.55
C GLU A 324 -10.09 -28.78 6.34
N ASP A 325 -10.93 -27.77 6.20
CA ASP A 325 -10.76 -26.49 6.88
C ASP A 325 -10.92 -26.62 8.41
N ALA A 326 -11.93 -27.38 8.88
CA ALA A 326 -12.12 -27.69 10.29
C ALA A 326 -10.93 -28.45 10.90
N ARG A 327 -10.39 -29.46 10.21
CA ARG A 327 -9.19 -30.21 10.64
C ARG A 327 -7.97 -29.29 10.70
N THR A 328 -7.75 -28.48 9.67
CA THR A 328 -6.59 -27.59 9.59
C THR A 328 -6.63 -26.55 10.72
N ALA A 329 -7.78 -25.94 10.98
CA ALA A 329 -7.94 -25.00 12.08
C ALA A 329 -7.66 -25.66 13.44
N LEU A 330 -8.13 -26.90 13.64
CA LEU A 330 -7.85 -27.67 14.85
C LEU A 330 -6.34 -27.93 15.03
N GLU A 331 -5.66 -28.41 13.99
CA GLU A 331 -4.22 -28.70 14.01
C GLU A 331 -3.39 -27.44 14.30
N LEU A 332 -3.77 -26.29 13.73
CA LEU A 332 -3.14 -25.00 14.00
C LEU A 332 -3.29 -24.58 15.47
N ALA A 333 -4.47 -24.77 16.06
CA ALA A 333 -4.68 -24.48 17.47
C ALA A 333 -3.87 -25.41 18.38
N GLN A 334 -3.82 -26.71 18.05
CA GLN A 334 -3.01 -27.69 18.77
C GLN A 334 -1.52 -27.36 18.70
N PHE A 335 -1.01 -27.02 17.51
CA PHE A 335 0.38 -26.57 17.32
C PHE A 335 0.69 -25.35 18.19
N PHE A 336 -0.21 -24.36 18.21
CA PHE A 336 -0.03 -23.16 19.03
C PHE A 336 0.03 -23.48 20.53
N ILE A 337 -0.88 -24.32 21.01
CA ILE A 337 -0.92 -24.76 22.41
C ILE A 337 0.35 -25.54 22.78
N GLU A 338 0.83 -26.41 21.88
CA GLU A 338 2.00 -27.24 22.09
C GLU A 338 3.31 -26.44 22.10
N GLN A 339 3.52 -25.57 21.10
CA GLN A 339 4.75 -24.80 20.95
C GLN A 339 4.77 -23.56 21.87
N GLY A 340 3.61 -22.97 22.11
CA GLY A 340 3.45 -21.76 22.89
C GLY A 340 3.76 -20.47 22.12
N PRO A 341 3.39 -19.30 22.68
CA PRO A 341 3.34 -18.04 21.94
C PRO A 341 4.71 -17.54 21.44
N ALA A 342 5.78 -17.75 22.23
CA ALA A 342 7.12 -17.28 21.87
C ALA A 342 7.67 -17.99 20.62
N LYS A 343 7.59 -19.33 20.59
CA LYS A 343 8.02 -20.13 19.43
C LYS A 343 7.19 -19.84 18.18
N VAL A 344 5.89 -19.62 18.34
CA VAL A 344 5.03 -19.23 17.20
C VAL A 344 5.40 -17.85 16.67
N ALA A 345 5.71 -16.88 17.55
CA ALA A 345 6.16 -15.55 17.14
C ALA A 345 7.50 -15.58 16.38
N GLU A 346 8.39 -16.52 16.72
CA GLU A 346 9.68 -16.73 16.02
C GLU A 346 9.51 -17.15 14.55
N LEU A 347 8.37 -17.75 14.17
CA LEU A 347 8.08 -18.12 12.78
C LEU A 347 7.96 -16.91 11.84
N ASN A 348 7.79 -15.70 12.39
CA ASN A 348 7.71 -14.44 11.65
C ASN A 348 6.74 -14.52 10.45
N LEU A 349 5.50 -14.96 10.72
CA LEU A 349 4.46 -15.20 9.72
C LEU A 349 4.17 -13.97 8.83
N GLU A 350 4.39 -12.75 9.35
CA GLU A 350 4.26 -11.52 8.56
C GLU A 350 5.31 -11.41 7.45
N MET A 351 6.54 -11.90 7.69
CA MET A 351 7.59 -11.96 6.67
C MET A 351 7.27 -12.99 5.60
N LEU A 352 6.83 -14.19 6.02
CA LEU A 352 6.48 -15.28 5.10
C LEU A 352 5.31 -14.90 4.18
N LEU A 353 4.26 -14.25 4.72
CA LEU A 353 3.13 -13.80 3.91
C LEU A 353 3.57 -12.78 2.84
N ARG A 354 4.45 -11.85 3.20
CA ARG A 354 4.99 -10.87 2.24
C ARG A 354 5.82 -11.53 1.14
N ALA A 355 6.51 -12.61 1.44
CA ALA A 355 7.26 -13.37 0.44
C ALA A 355 6.30 -14.10 -0.53
N GLU A 356 5.21 -14.70 -0.02
CA GLU A 356 4.22 -15.38 -0.85
C GLU A 356 3.41 -14.41 -1.72
N ASP A 357 2.95 -13.28 -1.18
CA ASP A 357 2.24 -12.23 -1.94
C ASP A 357 3.11 -11.71 -3.11
N ARG A 358 4.43 -11.62 -2.91
CA ARG A 358 5.39 -11.24 -3.97
C ARG A 358 5.54 -12.32 -5.02
N ALA A 359 5.60 -13.60 -4.62
CA ALA A 359 5.72 -14.72 -5.54
C ALA A 359 4.45 -14.91 -6.40
N GLU A 360 3.27 -14.75 -5.80
CA GLU A 360 1.99 -14.85 -6.51
C GLU A 360 1.78 -13.68 -7.48
N ALA A 361 2.17 -12.47 -7.08
CA ALA A 361 2.18 -11.30 -7.96
C ALA A 361 3.14 -11.45 -9.15
N ALA A 362 4.25 -12.17 -8.99
CA ALA A 362 5.17 -12.49 -10.08
C ALA A 362 4.54 -13.48 -11.07
N LYS A 363 3.91 -14.56 -10.58
CA LYS A 363 3.23 -15.56 -11.43
C LYS A 363 2.06 -14.97 -12.21
N LYS A 364 1.24 -14.11 -11.60
CA LYS A 364 0.12 -13.43 -12.29
C LYS A 364 0.60 -12.46 -13.38
N LYS A 365 1.81 -11.90 -13.26
CA LYS A 365 2.41 -11.05 -14.29
C LYS A 365 2.97 -11.84 -15.48
N GLU A 366 3.38 -13.09 -15.28
CA GLU A 366 3.82 -13.98 -16.37
C GLU A 366 2.64 -14.51 -17.21
N ALA A 367 1.48 -14.75 -16.59
CA ALA A 367 0.29 -15.27 -17.27
C ALA A 367 -0.44 -14.27 -18.21
N LEU A 368 -0.13 -12.96 -18.12
CA LEU A 368 -0.80 -11.88 -18.87
C LEU A 368 -0.04 -11.40 -20.13
N GLN A 369 1.02 -12.09 -20.56
CA GLN A 369 1.68 -11.82 -21.84
C GLN A 369 0.96 -12.54 -23.00
N PRO A 370 0.86 -11.95 -24.21
CA PRO A 370 0.25 -12.62 -25.36
C PRO A 370 1.07 -13.87 -25.72
N GLN A 371 0.44 -15.04 -25.71
CA GLN A 371 1.08 -16.31 -26.08
C GLN A 371 1.38 -16.34 -27.59
N GLY A 372 2.56 -15.88 -27.95
CA GLY A 372 3.18 -16.10 -29.26
C GLY A 372 4.21 -17.23 -29.19
N ARG A 373 3.81 -18.41 -29.69
CA ARG A 373 4.63 -19.57 -30.12
C ARG A 373 5.82 -19.96 -29.23
N ARG A 374 5.62 -20.98 -28.38
CA ARG A 374 6.65 -21.99 -28.10
C ARG A 374 6.01 -23.38 -27.95
N VAL A 375 5.89 -24.08 -29.07
CA VAL A 375 5.84 -25.54 -29.10
C VAL A 375 7.22 -26.00 -29.53
N GLN A 376 7.76 -26.99 -28.80
CA GLN A 376 9.04 -27.69 -29.01
C GLN A 376 10.33 -26.93 -28.67
N GLN A 377 10.75 -27.03 -27.41
CA GLN A 377 12.06 -27.58 -27.00
C GLN A 377 12.15 -27.49 -25.47
N GLN A 378 11.59 -28.47 -24.78
CA GLN A 378 11.96 -28.80 -23.40
C GLN A 378 12.36 -30.27 -23.39
N LEU A 379 13.66 -30.49 -23.55
CA LEU A 379 14.37 -31.68 -23.09
C LEU A 379 15.87 -31.28 -23.09
N ASN A 380 16.43 -31.29 -21.87
CA ASN A 380 17.86 -31.12 -21.52
C ASN A 380 18.42 -29.69 -21.41
N GLU A 381 18.38 -29.11 -20.22
CA GLU A 381 19.43 -28.19 -19.74
C GLU A 381 19.86 -28.54 -18.29
N PRO A 382 21.15 -28.41 -17.92
CA PRO A 382 21.68 -28.78 -16.61
C PRO A 382 21.37 -27.72 -15.52
N PRO A 383 21.54 -28.04 -14.22
CA PRO A 383 21.20 -27.15 -13.12
C PRO A 383 22.04 -25.87 -13.11
N GLN A 384 21.37 -24.72 -13.21
CA GLN A 384 21.95 -23.36 -13.26
C GLN A 384 22.69 -23.00 -11.94
N LEU A 385 23.90 -22.43 -12.08
CA LEU A 385 24.70 -21.84 -11.00
C LEU A 385 24.07 -20.52 -10.47
N PRO A 386 24.44 -20.02 -9.27
CA PRO A 386 23.96 -18.74 -8.75
C PRO A 386 24.32 -17.58 -9.69
N LYS A 387 23.37 -16.67 -9.96
CA LYS A 387 23.62 -15.47 -10.79
C LYS A 387 24.54 -14.48 -10.05
N PRO A 388 25.62 -13.97 -10.68
CA PRO A 388 26.55 -13.00 -10.07
C PRO A 388 25.88 -11.64 -9.78
N CYS A 389 26.40 -10.89 -8.81
CA CYS A 389 25.84 -9.59 -8.42
C CYS A 389 26.12 -8.49 -9.48
N PHE A 390 25.46 -7.35 -9.39
CA PHE A 390 25.54 -6.29 -10.42
C PHE A 390 26.96 -5.75 -10.62
N LEU A 391 27.67 -5.46 -9.53
CA LEU A 391 29.04 -4.93 -9.61
C LEU A 391 30.01 -5.99 -10.14
N GLU A 392 29.82 -7.26 -9.80
CA GLU A 392 30.57 -8.38 -10.42
C GLU A 392 30.32 -8.44 -11.93
N CYS A 393 29.07 -8.25 -12.39
CA CYS A 393 28.78 -8.21 -13.82
C CYS A 393 29.50 -7.05 -14.53
N LEU A 394 29.57 -5.86 -13.92
CA LEU A 394 30.28 -4.70 -14.49
C LEU A 394 31.80 -4.93 -14.54
N GLN A 395 32.36 -5.52 -13.48
CA GLN A 395 33.79 -5.83 -13.40
C GLN A 395 34.21 -6.94 -14.38
N VAL A 396 33.40 -7.97 -14.56
CA VAL A 396 33.63 -9.03 -15.57
C VAL A 396 33.63 -8.45 -16.99
N THR A 397 32.90 -7.36 -17.24
CA THR A 397 32.95 -6.61 -18.50
C THR A 397 34.07 -5.56 -18.57
N GLY A 398 34.96 -5.50 -17.57
CA GLY A 398 36.12 -4.59 -17.53
C GLY A 398 35.81 -3.16 -17.08
N GLN A 399 34.58 -2.85 -16.66
CA GLN A 399 34.22 -1.54 -16.11
C GLN A 399 34.46 -1.52 -14.60
N LYS A 400 35.23 -0.54 -14.11
CA LYS A 400 35.46 -0.32 -12.67
C LYS A 400 34.48 0.73 -12.14
N PRO A 401 33.44 0.34 -11.37
CA PRO A 401 32.47 1.28 -10.84
C PRO A 401 33.10 2.15 -9.73
N LEU A 402 32.83 3.46 -9.75
CA LEU A 402 33.22 4.40 -8.70
C LEU A 402 32.16 4.40 -7.58
N LEU A 403 32.58 4.19 -6.33
CA LEU A 403 31.70 4.22 -5.15
C LEU A 403 32.19 5.30 -4.16
N LEU A 404 31.36 6.30 -3.88
CA LEU A 404 31.68 7.40 -2.94
C LEU A 404 30.61 7.50 -1.84
N GLY A 405 30.98 7.37 -0.56
CA GLY A 405 30.03 7.41 0.57
C GLY A 405 30.69 7.41 1.95
N ARG A 406 29.87 7.34 3.01
CA ARG A 406 30.29 7.42 4.44
C ARG A 406 30.56 6.07 5.13
N GLN A 407 30.15 4.94 4.55
CA GLN A 407 30.17 3.62 5.21
C GLN A 407 31.17 2.69 4.50
N GLU A 408 31.93 1.90 5.26
CA GLU A 408 32.86 0.89 4.72
C GLU A 408 32.09 -0.10 3.83
N LEU A 409 32.55 -0.22 2.59
CA LEU A 409 32.14 -1.24 1.63
C LEU A 409 33.30 -2.22 1.51
N ASP A 410 33.54 -3.03 2.54
CA ASP A 410 34.57 -4.08 2.43
C ASP A 410 34.27 -5.31 3.30
N SER A 411 34.08 -6.44 2.62
CA SER A 411 34.69 -7.71 3.03
C SER A 411 35.37 -8.44 1.85
N SER A 412 35.50 -7.80 0.67
CA SER A 412 36.08 -8.46 -0.52
C SER A 412 37.25 -7.74 -1.19
N GLY A 413 37.67 -6.55 -0.74
CA GLY A 413 38.93 -5.92 -1.18
C GLY A 413 38.96 -5.55 -2.68
N LEU A 414 37.80 -5.31 -3.29
CA LEU A 414 37.63 -5.22 -4.75
C LEU A 414 37.28 -3.82 -5.29
N CYS A 415 37.22 -2.77 -4.45
CA CYS A 415 36.93 -1.39 -4.87
C CYS A 415 37.77 -0.34 -4.10
N GLN A 416 38.15 0.78 -4.75
CA GLN A 416 38.81 1.91 -4.07
C GLN A 416 37.80 2.70 -3.21
N SER A 417 37.53 2.24 -1.99
CA SER A 417 36.74 3.02 -1.02
C SER A 417 37.63 4.07 -0.36
N ASN A 418 37.33 5.35 -0.54
CA ASN A 418 37.96 6.42 0.23
C ASN A 418 36.92 7.01 1.20
N LEU A 419 37.13 6.80 2.49
CA LEU A 419 36.26 7.32 3.55
C LEU A 419 36.26 8.86 3.52
N SER A 420 35.11 9.44 3.22
CA SER A 420 34.90 10.89 3.30
C SER A 420 33.89 11.21 4.41
N THR A 421 34.22 12.15 5.30
CA THR A 421 33.45 12.41 6.53
C THR A 421 32.29 13.39 6.31
N SER A 422 32.26 14.16 5.21
CA SER A 422 31.25 15.19 4.94
C SER A 422 30.75 15.22 3.50
N ASN A 423 29.47 15.57 3.28
CA ASN A 423 28.89 15.76 1.95
C ASN A 423 29.69 16.74 1.08
N LYS A 424 30.38 17.73 1.67
CA LYS A 424 31.21 18.68 0.92
C LYS A 424 32.46 17.99 0.33
N GLN A 425 33.08 17.10 1.08
CA GLN A 425 34.24 16.33 0.62
C GLN A 425 33.82 15.26 -0.39
N ILE A 426 32.67 14.58 -0.16
CA ILE A 426 32.08 13.65 -1.13
C ILE A 426 31.81 14.37 -2.45
N LEU A 427 31.24 15.58 -2.40
CA LEU A 427 31.02 16.39 -3.59
C LEU A 427 32.34 16.74 -4.29
N GLN A 428 33.33 17.25 -3.56
CA GLN A 428 34.62 17.62 -4.15
C GLN A 428 35.26 16.44 -4.88
N LYS A 429 35.28 15.27 -4.23
CA LYS A 429 35.81 14.05 -4.83
C LYS A 429 34.99 13.58 -6.02
N ALA A 430 33.67 13.65 -5.94
CA ALA A 430 32.79 13.31 -7.06
C ALA A 430 33.01 14.23 -8.28
N LEU A 431 33.31 15.52 -8.07
CA LEU A 431 33.62 16.44 -9.16
C LEU A 431 34.93 16.07 -9.90
N GLU A 432 35.87 15.41 -9.22
CA GLU A 432 37.16 14.98 -9.78
C GLU A 432 37.06 13.60 -10.44
N ASP A 433 36.42 12.63 -9.76
CA ASP A 433 36.48 11.21 -10.15
C ASP A 433 35.37 10.78 -11.12
N VAL A 434 34.17 11.40 -11.07
CA VAL A 434 33.02 11.01 -11.90
C VAL A 434 33.28 11.18 -13.40
N PRO A 435 33.93 12.27 -13.88
CA PRO A 435 34.27 12.40 -15.30
C PRO A 435 35.19 11.29 -15.84
N LEU A 436 35.89 10.57 -14.96
CA LEU A 436 36.83 9.52 -15.30
C LEU A 436 36.20 8.11 -15.20
N SER A 437 34.93 8.00 -14.78
CA SER A 437 34.24 6.72 -14.56
C SER A 437 33.01 6.59 -15.45
N THR A 438 32.81 5.40 -16.04
CA THR A 438 31.63 5.08 -16.85
C THR A 438 30.40 4.75 -16.00
N PHE A 439 30.59 4.37 -14.73
CA PHE A 439 29.52 4.04 -13.79
C PHE A 439 29.88 4.49 -12.37
N SER A 440 29.10 5.41 -11.79
CA SER A 440 29.36 5.97 -10.46
C SER A 440 28.15 5.83 -9.53
N ILE A 441 28.37 5.47 -8.27
CA ILE A 441 27.39 5.55 -7.18
C ILE A 441 27.90 6.52 -6.13
N ILE A 442 27.08 7.53 -5.81
CA ILE A 442 27.44 8.62 -4.90
C ILE A 442 26.39 8.72 -3.81
N GLN A 443 26.79 8.53 -2.57
CA GLN A 443 25.92 8.54 -1.41
C GLN A 443 26.11 9.82 -0.60
N PHE A 444 25.08 10.67 -0.54
CA PHE A 444 25.04 11.80 0.38
C PHE A 444 24.14 11.47 1.58
N SER A 445 24.50 11.97 2.76
CA SER A 445 23.84 11.64 4.03
C SER A 445 23.41 12.88 4.80
N LEU A 446 22.27 12.83 5.49
CA LEU A 446 21.86 13.90 6.43
C LEU A 446 22.53 13.79 7.82
N GLY A 447 23.25 12.70 8.09
CA GLY A 447 23.94 12.42 9.36
C GLY A 447 23.09 11.63 10.35
N PRO A 448 23.74 10.92 11.30
CA PRO A 448 23.09 9.94 12.19
C PRO A 448 22.15 10.54 13.25
N GLU A 449 22.19 11.85 13.49
CA GLU A 449 21.49 12.45 14.64
C GLU A 449 20.08 13.02 14.36
N ASN A 450 19.65 13.13 13.09
CA ASN A 450 18.51 14.02 12.78
C ASN A 450 17.24 13.33 12.25
N ILE A 451 17.23 12.02 12.04
CA ILE A 451 16.02 11.30 11.58
C ILE A 451 15.84 10.01 12.38
N SER A 452 15.44 10.16 13.65
CA SER A 452 14.91 9.04 14.43
C SER A 452 13.61 8.52 13.79
N SER A 453 13.37 7.21 13.85
CA SER A 453 12.11 6.58 13.39
C SER A 453 10.85 7.21 14.01
N ARG A 454 10.97 7.83 15.19
CA ARG A 454 9.87 8.56 15.84
C ARG A 454 9.59 9.94 15.19
N LEU A 455 10.64 10.66 14.77
CA LEU A 455 10.50 11.91 14.00
C LEU A 455 9.82 11.64 12.65
N LEU A 456 10.14 10.52 12.01
CA LEU A 456 9.54 10.03 10.77
C LEU A 456 8.02 9.87 10.88
N ALA A 457 7.52 9.16 11.90
CA ALA A 457 6.08 8.96 12.09
C ALA A 457 5.33 10.29 12.34
N GLU A 458 5.89 11.16 13.19
CA GLU A 458 5.34 12.50 13.43
C GLU A 458 5.39 13.38 12.16
N LEU A 459 6.43 13.22 11.34
CA LEU A 459 6.59 13.95 10.07
C LEU A 459 5.51 13.55 9.07
N CYS A 460 5.24 12.25 8.95
CA CYS A 460 4.22 11.70 8.06
C CYS A 460 2.82 12.16 8.46
N GLU A 461 2.51 12.12 9.76
CA GLU A 461 1.23 12.61 10.27
C GLU A 461 1.07 14.11 10.02
N LYS A 462 2.11 14.91 10.25
CA LYS A 462 2.07 16.36 10.01
C LYS A 462 1.86 16.73 8.55
N VAL A 463 2.55 16.07 7.61
CA VAL A 463 2.37 16.35 6.16
C VAL A 463 1.00 15.90 5.69
N GLY A 464 0.58 14.69 6.08
CA GLY A 464 -0.74 14.17 5.74
C GLY A 464 -1.86 15.02 6.31
N SER A 465 -1.74 15.48 7.56
CA SER A 465 -2.71 16.38 8.19
C SER A 465 -2.76 17.73 7.50
N LYS A 466 -1.60 18.35 7.20
CA LYS A 466 -1.54 19.64 6.51
C LYS A 466 -2.24 19.60 5.15
N LEU A 467 -1.95 18.58 4.34
CA LEU A 467 -2.57 18.41 3.02
C LEU A 467 -4.06 18.08 3.12
N THR A 468 -4.46 17.28 4.11
CA THR A 468 -5.88 17.01 4.37
C THR A 468 -6.62 18.29 4.73
N ASP A 469 -6.02 19.15 5.56
CA ASP A 469 -6.59 20.45 5.92
C ASP A 469 -6.68 21.36 4.68
N MET A 470 -5.68 21.35 3.79
CA MET A 470 -5.72 22.12 2.53
C MET A 470 -6.73 21.58 1.51
N LEU A 471 -7.16 20.32 1.61
CA LEU A 471 -8.25 19.77 0.78
C LEU A 471 -9.63 20.04 1.37
N THR A 472 -9.69 20.47 2.63
CA THR A 472 -10.92 20.62 3.39
C THR A 472 -11.33 22.07 3.47
N ILE A 473 -12.63 22.33 3.31
CA ILE A 473 -13.25 23.62 3.56
C ILE A 473 -14.50 23.44 4.42
N TYR A 474 -14.77 24.42 5.27
CA TYR A 474 -16.02 24.57 6.00
C TYR A 474 -16.83 25.68 5.36
N VAL A 475 -18.09 25.38 5.06
CA VAL A 475 -18.98 26.29 4.36
C VAL A 475 -20.27 26.47 5.15
N GLY A 476 -20.70 27.70 5.33
CA GLY A 476 -21.85 28.05 6.17
C GLY A 476 -21.69 29.46 6.74
N PRO A 477 -22.60 29.91 7.62
CA PRO A 477 -23.71 29.14 8.16
C PRO A 477 -24.84 28.92 7.15
N PHE A 478 -25.60 27.85 7.31
CA PHE A 478 -26.86 27.59 6.59
C PHE A 478 -28.05 27.68 7.55
N GLU A 479 -29.26 27.79 7.00
CA GLU A 479 -30.51 27.59 7.76
C GLU A 479 -30.73 26.11 8.09
N GLU A 480 -31.46 25.77 9.15
CA GLU A 480 -31.67 24.36 9.58
C GLU A 480 -32.30 23.46 8.49
N SER A 481 -33.09 24.03 7.59
CA SER A 481 -33.79 23.30 6.52
C SER A 481 -33.06 23.27 5.17
N PHE A 482 -31.79 23.67 5.12
CA PHE A 482 -31.07 23.83 3.86
C PHE A 482 -30.92 22.52 3.05
N CYS A 483 -30.95 22.63 1.73
CA CYS A 483 -30.82 21.47 0.84
C CYS A 483 -29.35 21.12 0.58
N LEU A 484 -28.89 20.00 1.14
CA LEU A 484 -27.53 19.48 0.93
C LEU A 484 -27.21 19.21 -0.55
N LYS A 485 -28.21 18.82 -1.36
CA LYS A 485 -28.04 18.60 -2.82
C LYS A 485 -27.69 19.91 -3.53
N SER A 486 -28.24 21.04 -3.11
CA SER A 486 -27.93 22.36 -3.66
C SER A 486 -26.49 22.77 -3.35
N VAL A 487 -26.03 22.50 -2.12
CA VAL A 487 -24.62 22.69 -1.72
C VAL A 487 -23.70 21.82 -2.58
N LYS A 488 -23.95 20.51 -2.66
CA LYS A 488 -23.17 19.58 -3.49
C LYS A 488 -23.12 20.01 -4.96
N LYS A 489 -24.24 20.48 -5.52
CA LYS A 489 -24.31 20.97 -6.91
C LYS A 489 -23.49 22.24 -7.12
N LYS A 490 -23.53 23.20 -6.18
CA LYS A 490 -22.78 24.46 -6.29
C LYS A 490 -21.28 24.23 -6.15
N PHE A 491 -20.86 23.51 -5.10
CA PHE A 491 -19.45 23.22 -4.81
C PHE A 491 -18.85 22.20 -5.77
N GLY A 492 -19.65 21.26 -6.29
CA GLY A 492 -19.22 20.34 -7.33
C GLY A 492 -18.82 21.03 -8.63
N LYS A 493 -19.16 22.31 -8.86
CA LYS A 493 -18.65 23.08 -10.00
C LYS A 493 -17.17 23.47 -9.86
N CYS A 494 -16.63 23.49 -8.64
CA CYS A 494 -15.23 23.78 -8.39
C CYS A 494 -14.33 22.56 -8.59
N GLY A 495 -14.89 21.35 -8.58
CA GLY A 495 -14.15 20.12 -8.83
C GLY A 495 -14.74 18.89 -8.15
N PRO A 496 -14.00 17.76 -8.17
CA PRO A 496 -14.43 16.49 -7.60
C PRO A 496 -14.42 16.51 -6.07
N ILE A 497 -15.56 16.18 -5.46
CA ILE A 497 -15.75 16.15 -4.01
C ILE A 497 -15.53 14.73 -3.49
N GLN A 498 -14.60 14.57 -2.56
CA GLN A 498 -14.31 13.30 -1.89
C GLN A 498 -15.38 12.95 -0.84
N SER A 499 -15.68 13.90 0.04
CA SER A 499 -16.68 13.72 1.10
C SER A 499 -17.36 15.04 1.42
N LEU A 500 -18.62 14.94 1.88
CA LEU A 500 -19.45 16.08 2.22
C LEU A 500 -20.27 15.72 3.46
N THR A 501 -19.99 16.40 4.58
CA THR A 501 -20.54 16.08 5.90
C THR A 501 -21.14 17.33 6.53
N VAL A 502 -22.36 17.23 7.06
CA VAL A 502 -22.98 18.33 7.82
C VAL A 502 -22.42 18.33 9.24
N VAL A 503 -22.00 19.50 9.70
CA VAL A 503 -21.51 19.77 11.05
C VAL A 503 -22.65 20.47 11.80
N THR A 504 -23.21 19.77 12.78
CA THR A 504 -24.39 20.21 13.55
C THR A 504 -24.04 20.63 14.97
N GLU A 505 -22.76 20.55 15.35
CA GLU A 505 -22.27 20.96 16.67
C GLU A 505 -22.20 22.49 16.84
N THR A 506 -22.44 23.24 15.77
CA THR A 506 -22.51 24.71 15.75
C THR A 506 -23.96 25.20 15.83
N HIS A 507 -24.19 26.39 16.39
CA HIS A 507 -25.53 26.99 16.52
C HIS A 507 -26.28 27.10 15.17
N GLN A 508 -25.56 27.30 14.07
CA GLN A 508 -26.09 27.19 12.71
C GLN A 508 -25.31 26.12 11.96
N PRO A 509 -25.95 25.29 11.11
CA PRO A 509 -25.27 24.21 10.41
C PRO A 509 -24.18 24.71 9.47
N TYR A 510 -23.05 24.00 9.49
CA TYR A 510 -21.98 24.13 8.49
C TYR A 510 -21.88 22.82 7.71
N VAL A 511 -21.25 22.88 6.53
CA VAL A 511 -20.89 21.70 5.76
C VAL A 511 -19.37 21.65 5.63
N CYS A 512 -18.80 20.52 6.05
CA CYS A 512 -17.41 20.17 5.81
C CYS A 512 -17.33 19.49 4.44
N ILE A 513 -16.62 20.11 3.50
CA ILE A 513 -16.40 19.58 2.16
C ILE A 513 -14.91 19.25 2.03
N LYS A 514 -14.60 18.00 1.72
CA LYS A 514 -13.25 17.56 1.38
C LYS A 514 -13.19 17.30 -0.13
N TYR A 515 -12.32 18.01 -0.82
CA TYR A 515 -12.07 17.80 -2.24
C TYR A 515 -11.05 16.71 -2.49
N GLU A 516 -11.03 16.21 -3.72
CA GLU A 516 -9.99 15.29 -4.16
C GLU A 516 -8.73 16.01 -4.69
N VAL A 517 -8.87 17.29 -5.07
CA VAL A 517 -7.77 18.13 -5.56
C VAL A 517 -7.70 19.49 -4.83
N LEU A 518 -6.48 20.01 -4.61
CA LEU A 518 -6.21 21.26 -3.88
C LEU A 518 -6.72 22.45 -4.68
N GLU A 519 -6.63 22.40 -6.01
CA GLU A 519 -7.15 23.44 -6.88
C GLU A 519 -8.64 23.62 -6.66
N ALA A 520 -9.40 22.55 -6.53
CA ALA A 520 -10.85 22.62 -6.32
C ALA A 520 -11.20 23.24 -4.96
N ALA A 521 -10.46 22.89 -3.91
CA ALA A 521 -10.63 23.48 -2.58
C ALA A 521 -10.32 24.98 -2.61
N GLN A 522 -9.20 25.38 -3.20
CA GLN A 522 -8.80 26.78 -3.26
C GLN A 522 -9.70 27.60 -4.21
N LEU A 523 -10.13 27.01 -5.33
CA LEU A 523 -11.08 27.63 -6.27
C LEU A 523 -12.45 27.86 -5.61
N ALA A 524 -12.85 27.00 -4.68
CA ALA A 524 -14.07 27.20 -3.87
C ALA A 524 -13.91 28.32 -2.83
N VAL A 525 -12.74 28.43 -2.18
CA VAL A 525 -12.44 29.54 -1.26
C VAL A 525 -12.49 30.89 -1.99
N GLU A 526 -11.87 30.98 -3.17
CA GLU A 526 -11.78 32.22 -3.95
C GLU A 526 -13.13 32.65 -4.55
N ASN A 527 -13.91 31.69 -5.09
CA ASN A 527 -15.09 32.02 -5.90
C ASN A 527 -16.44 31.85 -5.18
N LEU A 528 -16.49 31.20 -4.01
CA LEU A 528 -17.76 30.92 -3.32
C LEU A 528 -17.82 31.52 -1.91
N ASN A 529 -16.76 32.14 -1.41
CA ASN A 529 -16.81 32.88 -0.15
C ASN A 529 -17.69 34.13 -0.32
N GLY A 530 -18.71 34.28 0.53
CA GLY A 530 -19.72 35.34 0.45
C GLY A 530 -20.81 35.08 -0.60
N ALA A 531 -20.84 33.91 -1.24
CA ALA A 531 -21.86 33.58 -2.22
C ALA A 531 -23.18 33.17 -1.55
N GLU A 532 -24.29 33.40 -2.26
CA GLU A 532 -25.59 32.86 -1.84
C GLU A 532 -25.74 31.40 -2.31
N VAL A 533 -25.94 30.49 -1.35
CA VAL A 533 -26.10 29.05 -1.58
C VAL A 533 -27.18 28.50 -0.67
N ALA A 534 -28.18 27.84 -1.26
CA ALA A 534 -29.32 27.27 -0.54
C ALA A 534 -30.07 28.30 0.34
N GLY A 535 -30.20 29.54 -0.13
CA GLY A 535 -30.90 30.63 0.56
C GLY A 535 -30.07 31.34 1.63
N SER A 536 -28.82 30.92 1.87
CA SER A 536 -27.94 31.53 2.87
C SER A 536 -26.72 32.17 2.20
N CYS A 537 -26.31 33.34 2.69
CA CYS A 537 -25.00 33.91 2.37
C CYS A 537 -23.94 33.17 3.18
N ILE A 538 -23.07 32.43 2.49
CA ILE A 538 -22.14 31.53 3.15
C ILE A 538 -20.73 32.12 3.23
N LYS A 539 -20.05 31.84 4.33
CA LYS A 539 -18.61 31.97 4.45
C LYS A 539 -17.97 30.64 4.07
N VAL A 540 -16.90 30.71 3.28
CA VAL A 540 -16.06 29.56 2.92
C VAL A 540 -14.71 29.75 3.57
N GLN A 541 -14.33 28.83 4.45
CA GLN A 541 -13.07 28.94 5.21
C GLN A 541 -12.36 27.60 5.32
N ARG A 542 -11.03 27.65 5.44
CA ARG A 542 -10.20 26.48 5.72
C ARG A 542 -10.26 26.12 7.21
N PRO A 543 -9.91 24.88 7.61
CA PRO A 543 -9.73 24.52 9.01
C PRO A 543 -8.70 25.45 9.68
N VAL A 544 -9.05 26.02 10.83
CA VAL A 544 -8.14 26.89 11.59
C VAL A 544 -7.29 26.01 12.51
N THR A 545 -6.22 25.43 11.94
CA THR A 545 -5.23 24.62 12.67
C THR A 545 -3.88 25.32 12.68
N ALA A 546 -3.01 25.01 13.64
CA ALA A 546 -1.66 25.59 13.70
C ALA A 546 -0.84 25.34 12.42
N ALA A 547 -1.11 24.23 11.71
CA ALA A 547 -0.47 23.90 10.44
C ALA A 547 -0.95 24.75 9.25
N MET A 548 -2.10 25.42 9.38
CA MET A 548 -2.75 26.22 8.34
C MET A 548 -2.48 27.72 8.45
N LEU A 549 -1.72 28.18 9.45
CA LEU A 549 -1.38 29.61 9.61
C LEU A 549 -0.64 30.16 8.38
N ASP A 550 0.28 29.40 7.80
CA ASP A 550 1.04 29.79 6.61
C ASP A 550 0.44 29.21 5.31
N CYS A 551 -0.86 28.85 5.30
CA CYS A 551 -1.47 28.19 4.15
C CYS A 551 -1.44 29.07 2.89
N ASP A 552 -1.72 30.36 3.02
CA ASP A 552 -1.74 31.28 1.88
C ASP A 552 -0.33 31.50 1.30
N VAL A 553 0.68 31.51 2.16
CA VAL A 553 2.09 31.58 1.73
C VAL A 553 2.44 30.31 0.94
N LEU A 554 2.08 29.13 1.46
CA LEU A 554 2.33 27.86 0.79
C LEU A 554 1.60 27.76 -0.56
N ILE A 555 0.35 28.22 -0.64
CA ILE A 555 -0.42 28.24 -1.89
C ILE A 555 0.32 29.07 -2.93
N LYS A 556 0.77 30.29 -2.57
CA LYS A 556 1.55 31.13 -3.47
C LYS A 556 2.88 30.48 -3.88
N GLU A 557 3.58 29.83 -2.95
CA GLU A 557 4.82 29.10 -3.27
C GLU A 557 4.57 27.93 -4.24
N LEU A 558 3.43 27.26 -4.13
CA LEU A 558 3.02 26.19 -5.04
C LEU A 558 2.57 26.73 -6.41
N GLU A 559 1.88 27.86 -6.47
CA GLU A 559 1.48 28.49 -7.75
C GLU A 559 2.69 28.97 -8.55
N LEU A 560 3.69 29.52 -7.87
CA LEU A 560 4.95 29.98 -8.47
C LEU A 560 5.94 28.83 -8.71
N ASP A 561 5.51 27.60 -8.50
CA ASP A 561 6.39 26.46 -8.63
C ASP A 561 6.70 26.14 -10.08
N VAL A 562 7.97 25.80 -10.36
CA VAL A 562 8.45 25.48 -11.71
C VAL A 562 7.72 24.29 -12.37
N GLU A 563 7.09 23.41 -11.60
CA GLU A 563 6.32 22.28 -12.14
C GLU A 563 4.85 22.62 -12.42
N ASN A 564 4.34 23.67 -11.77
CA ASN A 564 2.98 24.17 -11.96
C ASN A 564 2.96 25.39 -12.90
N GLU A 565 4.12 25.98 -13.17
CA GLU A 565 4.30 27.09 -14.10
C GLU A 565 3.75 26.70 -15.49
N GLY A 566 2.86 27.53 -16.03
CA GLY A 566 2.21 27.26 -17.31
C GLY A 566 1.15 26.17 -17.27
N VAL A 567 0.70 25.73 -16.08
CA VAL A 567 -0.36 24.72 -15.93
C VAL A 567 -1.62 25.33 -15.31
N ILE A 568 -2.75 25.19 -16.01
CA ILE A 568 -4.06 25.68 -15.61
C ILE A 568 -4.94 24.49 -15.22
N TYR A 569 -5.58 24.58 -14.06
CA TYR A 569 -6.69 23.71 -13.68
C TYR A 569 -8.01 24.31 -14.16
N VAL A 570 -8.84 23.49 -14.80
CA VAL A 570 -10.16 23.87 -15.29
C VAL A 570 -11.21 22.93 -14.70
N ALA A 571 -12.25 23.50 -14.07
CA ALA A 571 -13.35 22.79 -13.45
C ALA A 571 -14.72 23.20 -14.04
N GLY A 572 -15.73 22.38 -13.75
CA GLY A 572 -17.11 22.62 -14.18
C GLY A 572 -17.49 21.87 -15.46
N LEU A 573 -16.68 20.89 -15.88
CA LEU A 573 -16.95 20.04 -17.03
C LEU A 573 -18.15 19.13 -16.76
N LYS A 574 -19.03 18.98 -17.75
CA LYS A 574 -20.12 18.00 -17.69
C LYS A 574 -19.58 16.59 -17.92
N GLN A 575 -20.19 15.59 -17.29
CA GLN A 575 -19.83 14.17 -17.50
C GLN A 575 -19.97 13.69 -18.95
N SER A 576 -20.74 14.40 -19.78
CA SER A 576 -20.92 14.10 -21.20
C SER A 576 -19.85 14.69 -22.13
N VAL A 577 -18.83 15.37 -21.58
CA VAL A 577 -17.74 15.96 -22.36
C VAL A 577 -16.64 14.91 -22.53
N THR A 578 -16.24 14.69 -23.78
CA THR A 578 -15.15 13.76 -24.13
C THR A 578 -13.82 14.51 -24.27
N GLU A 579 -12.70 13.78 -24.27
CA GLU A 579 -11.38 14.35 -24.50
C GLU A 579 -11.27 15.03 -25.87
N LYS A 580 -11.91 14.46 -26.89
CA LYS A 580 -11.97 15.04 -28.23
C LYS A 580 -12.72 16.37 -28.24
N ASP A 581 -13.86 16.45 -27.53
CA ASP A 581 -14.61 17.70 -27.40
C ASP A 581 -13.74 18.80 -26.75
N LEU A 582 -12.93 18.46 -25.74
CA LEU A 582 -12.05 19.43 -25.10
C LEU A 582 -10.89 19.86 -26.00
N GLN A 583 -10.35 18.95 -26.79
CA GLN A 583 -9.29 19.27 -27.76
C GLN A 583 -9.80 20.21 -28.85
N GLU A 584 -11.02 20.00 -29.34
CA GLU A 584 -11.67 20.89 -30.31
C GLU A 584 -11.95 22.26 -29.68
N GLU A 585 -12.56 22.30 -28.49
CA GLU A 585 -12.92 23.56 -27.82
C GLU A 585 -11.69 24.39 -27.42
N PHE A 586 -10.63 23.75 -26.92
CA PHE A 586 -9.41 24.44 -26.49
C PHE A 586 -8.38 24.62 -27.61
N SER A 587 -8.72 24.28 -28.86
CA SER A 587 -7.85 24.52 -30.01
C SER A 587 -7.61 26.01 -30.28
N GLU A 588 -8.49 26.89 -29.77
CA GLU A 588 -8.36 28.35 -29.84
C GLU A 588 -7.27 28.89 -28.89
N LEU A 589 -6.79 28.08 -27.95
CA LEU A 589 -5.75 28.49 -27.00
C LEU A 589 -4.37 28.34 -27.62
N GLU A 590 -3.63 29.45 -27.70
CA GLU A 590 -2.26 29.45 -28.21
C GLU A 590 -1.29 28.69 -27.31
N ASP A 591 -0.27 28.07 -27.90
CA ASP A 591 0.82 27.37 -27.20
C ASP A 591 0.41 26.21 -26.27
N LEU A 592 -0.79 25.63 -26.44
CA LEU A 592 -1.21 24.45 -25.66
C LEU A 592 -0.33 23.22 -25.98
N GLU A 593 0.41 22.72 -24.99
CA GLU A 593 1.32 21.56 -25.10
C GLU A 593 0.60 20.25 -24.79
N MET A 594 -0.20 20.23 -23.71
CA MET A 594 -0.80 19.01 -23.19
C MET A 594 -2.14 19.28 -22.51
N LEU A 595 -3.10 18.39 -22.75
CA LEU A 595 -4.35 18.30 -22.02
C LEU A 595 -4.36 17.02 -21.20
N PHE A 596 -4.58 17.14 -19.89
CA PHE A 596 -4.69 16.01 -18.98
C PHE A 596 -6.07 15.95 -18.34
N LEU A 597 -6.78 14.84 -18.58
CA LEU A 597 -8.14 14.62 -18.07
C LEU A 597 -8.15 13.48 -17.05
N PRO A 598 -8.08 13.77 -15.73
CA PRO A 598 -8.04 12.73 -14.71
C PRO A 598 -9.29 11.84 -14.74
N LYS A 599 -9.07 10.53 -14.74
CA LYS A 599 -10.10 9.49 -14.71
C LYS A 599 -10.27 8.95 -13.30
N ASP A 600 -11.49 8.59 -12.94
CA ASP A 600 -11.76 7.80 -11.74
C ASP A 600 -11.24 6.37 -11.92
N LEU A 601 -10.39 5.92 -10.99
CA LEU A 601 -9.74 4.61 -11.05
C LEU A 601 -10.73 3.45 -10.82
N GLN A 602 -11.88 3.72 -10.18
CA GLN A 602 -12.89 2.69 -9.91
C GLN A 602 -13.92 2.59 -11.04
N SER A 603 -14.43 3.72 -11.55
CA SER A 603 -15.46 3.73 -12.60
C SER A 603 -14.93 3.91 -14.03
N GLY A 604 -13.65 4.29 -14.19
CA GLY A 604 -13.04 4.62 -15.49
C GLY A 604 -13.55 5.93 -16.11
N LYS A 605 -14.53 6.62 -15.48
CA LYS A 605 -15.13 7.85 -16.01
C LYS A 605 -14.26 9.06 -15.74
N HIS A 606 -14.26 10.02 -16.65
CA HIS A 606 -13.54 11.28 -16.48
C HIS A 606 -14.16 12.11 -15.35
N ARG A 607 -13.29 12.80 -14.60
CA ARG A 607 -13.71 13.77 -13.58
C ARG A 607 -14.24 15.04 -14.25
N ASN A 608 -14.98 15.83 -13.50
CA ASN A 608 -15.54 17.11 -13.93
C ASN A 608 -14.49 18.25 -14.01
N CYS A 609 -13.22 17.92 -14.22
CA CYS A 609 -12.10 18.84 -14.29
C CYS A 609 -10.97 18.30 -15.17
N CYS A 610 -10.17 19.20 -15.76
CA CYS A 610 -8.97 18.89 -16.52
C CYS A 610 -7.81 19.84 -16.18
N PHE A 611 -6.63 19.51 -16.66
CA PHE A 611 -5.44 20.33 -16.57
C PHE A 611 -4.91 20.63 -17.98
N LEU A 612 -4.51 21.88 -18.22
CA LEU A 612 -3.98 22.37 -19.48
C LEU A 612 -2.56 22.86 -19.24
N LYS A 613 -1.58 22.36 -19.99
CA LYS A 613 -0.18 22.77 -19.90
C LYS A 613 0.21 23.53 -21.16
N PHE A 614 0.83 24.69 -20.97
CA PHE A 614 1.26 25.59 -22.04
C PHE A 614 2.78 25.59 -22.18
N GLN A 615 3.26 25.83 -23.40
CA GLN A 615 4.69 25.95 -23.66
C GLN A 615 5.30 27.22 -23.04
N LYS A 616 4.51 28.31 -22.96
CA LYS A 616 4.93 29.59 -22.40
C LYS A 616 4.04 29.96 -21.22
N SER A 617 4.65 30.49 -20.16
CA SER A 617 3.94 30.93 -18.95
C SER A 617 2.97 32.08 -19.25
N GLN A 618 3.31 32.97 -20.20
CA GLN A 618 2.43 34.08 -20.59
C GLN A 618 1.13 33.60 -21.24
N SER A 619 1.22 32.64 -22.17
CA SER A 619 0.04 32.06 -22.84
C SER A 619 -0.91 31.39 -21.84
N ALA A 620 -0.37 30.82 -20.75
CA ALA A 620 -1.20 30.31 -19.66
C ALA A 620 -1.91 31.42 -18.87
N VAL A 621 -1.26 32.56 -18.63
CA VAL A 621 -1.90 33.72 -17.98
C VAL A 621 -3.03 34.25 -18.85
N ASP A 622 -2.78 34.42 -20.14
CA ASP A 622 -3.78 34.92 -21.10
C ASP A 622 -4.97 33.93 -21.21
N ALA A 623 -4.67 32.63 -21.31
CA ALA A 623 -5.70 31.59 -21.33
C ALA A 623 -6.51 31.54 -20.04
N LEU A 624 -5.90 31.80 -18.88
CA LEU A 624 -6.59 31.78 -17.59
C LEU A 624 -7.71 32.82 -17.52
N GLU A 625 -7.48 34.02 -18.06
CA GLU A 625 -8.47 35.09 -18.13
C GLU A 625 -9.63 34.72 -19.05
N VAL A 626 -9.35 34.13 -20.21
CA VAL A 626 -10.38 33.72 -21.19
C VAL A 626 -11.21 32.54 -20.67
N LEU A 627 -10.57 31.56 -20.03
CA LEU A 627 -11.24 30.36 -19.50
C LEU A 627 -12.20 30.69 -18.36
N ASN A 628 -11.92 31.74 -17.58
CA ASN A 628 -12.78 32.19 -16.49
C ASN A 628 -14.02 32.91 -17.02
N GLY A 629 -15.07 32.14 -17.31
CA GLY A 629 -16.32 32.66 -17.89
C GLY A 629 -16.74 31.94 -19.17
N TRP A 630 -15.83 31.17 -19.76
CA TRP A 630 -16.10 30.30 -20.89
C TRP A 630 -17.27 29.37 -20.58
N THR A 631 -18.24 29.27 -21.50
CA THR A 631 -19.39 28.36 -21.34
C THR A 631 -19.27 27.19 -22.30
N MET A 632 -19.06 25.98 -21.77
CA MET A 632 -18.95 24.76 -22.55
C MET A 632 -20.19 23.87 -22.35
N LYS A 633 -20.87 23.50 -23.43
CA LYS A 633 -22.14 22.73 -23.42
C LYS A 633 -23.15 23.25 -22.37
N GLY A 634 -23.23 24.57 -22.18
CA GLY A 634 -24.12 25.23 -21.20
C GLY A 634 -23.66 25.20 -19.73
N SER A 635 -22.41 24.83 -19.45
CA SER A 635 -21.79 24.94 -18.11
C SER A 635 -20.69 26.01 -18.14
N LYS A 636 -20.72 26.97 -17.22
CA LYS A 636 -19.64 27.94 -17.05
C LYS A 636 -18.43 27.26 -16.40
N LEU A 637 -17.29 27.36 -17.07
CA LEU A 637 -16.01 26.87 -16.59
C LEU A 637 -15.45 27.81 -15.53
N ARG A 638 -14.59 27.25 -14.68
CA ARG A 638 -13.82 27.98 -13.68
C ARG A 638 -12.39 27.48 -13.74
N SER A 639 -11.44 28.40 -13.73
CA SER A 639 -10.04 28.07 -13.89
C SER A 639 -9.16 28.78 -12.87
N ARG A 640 -8.03 28.15 -12.56
CA ARG A 640 -6.95 28.72 -11.74
C ARG A 640 -5.60 28.14 -12.17
N ASN A 641 -4.51 28.73 -11.69
CA ASN A 641 -3.20 28.09 -11.77
C ASN A 641 -3.18 26.79 -10.94
N ALA A 642 -2.48 25.78 -11.44
CA ALA A 642 -2.29 24.52 -10.73
C ALA A 642 -1.51 24.75 -9.42
N LEU A 643 -1.86 23.96 -8.40
CA LEU A 643 -1.21 23.96 -7.08
C LEU A 643 -0.39 22.70 -6.87
N ALA A 644 -0.68 21.63 -7.60
CA ALA A 644 0.11 20.42 -7.52
C ALA A 644 0.33 19.79 -8.88
N SER A 645 1.54 19.27 -9.03
CA SER A 645 1.93 18.38 -10.10
C SER A 645 1.14 17.06 -10.05
N GLY A 646 1.06 16.35 -11.19
CA GLY A 646 0.36 15.07 -11.30
C GLY A 646 0.81 14.01 -10.27
N HIS A 647 2.09 14.01 -9.91
CA HIS A 647 2.65 13.09 -8.92
C HIS A 647 2.22 13.41 -7.49
N LEU A 648 2.19 14.70 -7.14
CA LEU A 648 1.70 15.15 -5.84
C LEU A 648 0.21 14.81 -5.70
N TRP A 649 -0.60 14.94 -6.78
CA TRP A 649 -1.98 14.46 -6.81
C TRP A 649 -2.11 12.97 -6.50
N ARG A 650 -1.36 12.14 -7.22
CA ARG A 650 -1.41 10.69 -7.10
C ARG A 650 -0.98 10.23 -5.71
N TRP A 651 0.07 10.84 -5.16
CA TRP A 651 0.54 10.55 -3.81
C TRP A 651 -0.48 10.99 -2.74
N ILE A 652 -1.07 12.18 -2.85
CA ILE A 652 -2.16 12.65 -1.98
C ILE A 652 -3.34 11.67 -2.01
N TRP A 653 -3.71 11.20 -3.20
CA TRP A 653 -4.79 10.24 -3.38
C TRP A 653 -4.47 8.91 -2.69
N GLN A 654 -3.27 8.36 -2.90
CA GLN A 654 -2.81 7.12 -2.24
C GLN A 654 -2.81 7.24 -0.71
N MET A 655 -2.33 8.36 -0.17
CA MET A 655 -2.34 8.64 1.27
C MET A 655 -3.75 8.69 1.85
N ASN A 656 -4.69 9.34 1.16
CA ASN A 656 -6.07 9.49 1.62
C ASN A 656 -6.87 8.18 1.58
N HIS A 657 -6.59 7.28 0.62
CA HIS A 657 -7.31 6.01 0.46
C HIS A 657 -6.69 4.85 1.24
N SER A 658 -5.43 4.99 1.68
CA SER A 658 -4.77 4.03 2.58
C SER A 658 -5.15 4.20 4.05
N ASN A 659 -5.84 5.30 4.41
CA ASN A 659 -6.10 5.73 5.79
C ASN A 659 -7.50 5.38 6.33
N GLY A 660 -8.02 4.21 5.96
CA GLY A 660 -9.18 3.61 6.63
C GLY A 660 -8.74 2.83 7.87
N LYS A 661 -8.59 3.52 9.03
CA LYS A 661 -8.44 3.02 10.42
C LYS A 661 -7.03 3.20 11.04
N GLN A 662 -6.78 4.39 11.59
CA GLN A 662 -6.56 4.65 13.02
C GLN A 662 -6.06 6.10 13.20
N ARG A 663 -6.94 7.02 13.61
CA ARG A 663 -6.55 8.23 14.35
C ARG A 663 -6.58 7.85 15.84
N GLY A 664 -5.47 7.34 16.34
CA GLY A 664 -5.25 7.14 17.78
C GLY A 664 -4.66 8.41 18.39
N ASN A 665 -5.19 8.83 19.54
CA ASN A 665 -4.70 10.00 20.28
C ASN A 665 -3.22 9.86 20.66
N ILE A 666 -2.33 10.54 19.94
CA ILE A 666 -0.94 10.76 20.35
C ILE A 666 -0.94 11.98 21.27
N LYS A 667 -0.44 11.81 22.50
CA LYS A 667 -0.21 12.92 23.44
C LYS A 667 0.77 13.91 22.79
N LYS A 668 0.35 15.18 22.67
CA LYS A 668 1.20 16.29 22.21
C LYS A 668 2.43 16.42 23.12
N MET A 669 3.63 16.10 22.63
CA MET A 669 4.86 16.68 23.15
C MET A 669 5.00 18.10 22.59
N GLN A 670 5.48 19.02 23.44
CA GLN A 670 5.76 20.41 23.04
C GLN A 670 6.86 20.44 21.97
N GLN A 671 6.64 21.28 20.95
CA GLN A 671 7.52 21.46 19.80
C GLN A 671 8.87 22.06 20.21
N LEU A 672 9.95 21.68 19.51
CA LEU A 672 11.21 22.44 19.44
C LEU A 672 11.33 23.04 18.02
N PRO A 673 10.87 24.29 17.79
CA PRO A 673 10.85 24.95 16.48
C PRO A 673 12.22 25.04 15.79
N ASP A 674 13.31 25.10 16.55
CA ASP A 674 14.67 25.26 16.00
C ASP A 674 15.15 24.07 15.17
N CYS A 675 14.64 22.86 15.41
CA CYS A 675 15.07 21.65 14.72
C CYS A 675 14.55 21.58 13.26
N GLU A 676 13.33 22.05 12.99
CA GLU A 676 12.72 21.96 11.64
C GLU A 676 13.36 22.96 10.65
N GLN A 677 13.67 24.17 11.13
CA GLN A 677 14.33 25.20 10.32
C GLN A 677 15.74 24.77 9.91
N ASP A 678 16.49 24.14 10.82
CA ASP A 678 17.82 23.60 10.54
C ASP A 678 17.77 22.44 9.55
N LEU A 679 16.78 21.54 9.68
CA LEU A 679 16.59 20.43 8.75
C LEU A 679 16.26 20.92 7.34
N LYS A 680 15.38 21.94 7.19
CA LYS A 680 15.10 22.58 5.89
C LYS A 680 16.38 23.13 5.24
N LYS A 681 17.25 23.79 6.03
CA LYS A 681 18.55 24.30 5.53
C LYS A 681 19.48 23.16 5.10
N LYS A 682 19.52 22.06 5.84
CA LYS A 682 20.31 20.86 5.49
C LYS A 682 19.84 20.22 4.18
N VAL A 683 18.52 20.07 3.99
CA VAL A 683 17.95 19.55 2.74
C VAL A 683 18.23 20.49 1.56
N GLN A 684 18.10 21.79 1.75
CA GLN A 684 18.44 22.76 0.71
C GLN A 684 19.93 22.70 0.33
N LYS A 685 20.83 22.54 1.30
CA LYS A 685 22.27 22.33 1.04
C LYS A 685 22.52 21.05 0.25
N LEU A 686 21.77 19.98 0.55
CA LEU A 686 21.85 18.70 -0.15
C LEU A 686 21.42 18.83 -1.61
N ASP A 687 20.28 19.48 -1.89
CA ASP A 687 19.81 19.78 -3.25
C ASP A 687 20.84 20.63 -4.03
N ASN A 688 21.47 21.61 -3.36
CA ASN A 688 22.56 22.40 -3.96
C ASN A 688 23.81 21.57 -4.27
N HIS A 689 24.16 20.56 -3.45
CA HIS A 689 25.28 19.66 -3.75
C HIS A 689 24.97 18.78 -4.96
N ILE A 690 23.76 18.24 -5.03
CA ILE A 690 23.30 17.47 -6.20
C ILE A 690 23.31 18.36 -7.44
N GLN A 691 22.88 19.61 -7.34
CA GLN A 691 22.92 20.57 -8.45
C GLN A 691 24.34 20.83 -8.96
N LYS A 692 25.30 21.02 -8.05
CA LYS A 692 26.71 21.23 -8.42
C LYS A 692 27.29 20.01 -9.13
N LEU A 693 27.03 18.82 -8.60
CA LEU A 693 27.44 17.57 -9.22
C LEU A 693 26.79 17.40 -10.60
N TYR A 694 25.47 17.56 -10.71
CA TYR A 694 24.72 17.43 -11.97
C TYR A 694 25.27 18.35 -13.06
N ARG A 695 25.60 19.60 -12.72
CA ARG A 695 26.17 20.58 -13.67
C ARG A 695 27.57 20.21 -14.16
N SER A 696 28.30 19.39 -13.43
CA SER A 696 29.64 18.92 -13.82
C SER A 696 29.60 17.67 -14.70
N LEU A 697 28.44 17.00 -14.80
CA LEU A 697 28.31 15.78 -15.59
C LEU A 697 28.48 16.08 -17.08
N GLN A 698 29.14 15.17 -17.80
CA GLN A 698 29.29 15.26 -19.24
C GLN A 698 27.92 15.19 -19.93
N ASN A 699 27.80 15.83 -21.10
CA ASN A 699 26.62 15.71 -21.94
C ASN A 699 26.36 14.22 -22.27
N ASN A 700 25.08 13.83 -22.33
CA ASN A 700 24.65 12.44 -22.49
C ASN A 700 24.97 11.50 -21.31
N THR A 701 25.10 12.00 -20.08
CA THR A 701 25.17 11.15 -18.87
C THR A 701 23.77 10.80 -18.36
N LEU A 702 23.50 9.52 -18.07
CA LEU A 702 22.27 9.13 -17.37
C LEU A 702 22.45 9.35 -15.87
N CYS A 703 21.68 10.28 -15.29
CA CYS A 703 21.70 10.55 -13.85
C CYS A 703 20.41 10.06 -13.19
N VAL A 704 20.54 9.24 -12.14
CA VAL A 704 19.43 8.68 -11.37
C VAL A 704 19.59 9.07 -9.91
N VAL A 705 18.52 9.54 -9.26
CA VAL A 705 18.51 9.87 -7.83
C VAL A 705 17.58 8.91 -7.12
N LEU A 706 18.07 8.24 -6.06
CA LEU A 706 17.37 7.21 -5.32
C LEU A 706 17.15 7.63 -3.86
N PHE A 707 15.90 7.45 -3.40
CA PHE A 707 15.48 7.67 -2.02
C PHE A 707 15.07 6.33 -1.38
N PRO A 708 16.05 5.48 -0.98
CA PRO A 708 15.77 4.14 -0.46
C PRO A 708 15.35 4.13 1.02
N GLY A 709 15.21 5.29 1.67
CA GLY A 709 14.82 5.40 3.07
C GLY A 709 13.46 4.73 3.34
N VAL A 710 13.35 4.15 4.52
CA VAL A 710 12.13 3.44 4.95
C VAL A 710 11.06 4.47 5.34
N ASN A 711 9.84 4.27 4.85
CA ASN A 711 8.66 5.06 5.21
C ASN A 711 8.10 4.65 6.57
#